data_AF-A0A3N0EHX7-F1
#
_entry.id   AF-A0A3N0EHX7-F1
#
_cell.length_a   1.000
_cell.length_b   1.000
_cell.length_c   1.000
_cell.angle_alpha   90.00
_cell.angle_beta   90.00
_cell.angle_gamma   90.00
#
_symmetry.space_group_name_H-M   'P 1'
#
loop_
_entity.id
_entity.type
_entity.pdbx_description
1 polymer ?
#
loop_
_entity_poly.entity_id
_entity_poly.type
_entity_poly.pdbx_seq_one_letter_code
_entity_poly.pdbx_strand_id
1 'polypeptide(L)'
;MAEPSRLVWRSDLGWSARSPADHANPQSGLVVHYDGSDQGLARENHSACVNYWNWARDFHTNSRGWVDVGYCVDEETEILTEDGWRTFRDVAEGVLVLTLDHENGVSRWQPVQAVNIFPAMPRELIRMEGKSHSSLTTTAHRWPVERFYRRTGTQRQKGADGKWAATGRADRGQQGRERVWATTESLTYWDRIPLSAPCASLPTEPKWSDALVELVAWFWTEGHIKQRSRSRTPSTGVVIHQSETKNPQNVARIRGALHTAFGPACEAFPHTGSASDGVPRWREASNRHLVEFHLSVDAGSVLLDQAPDRVPSYAFLRSLTRAQLELFIGVSLLGEGHDNRTTDTKALSQKSRAAADAFQFAATLAGHATSLRRRPPTASTSYDMWKVELRRKTHLAPRAAAARKSAFTITREPYEGHIWCPTTPNGTWLARRDGTVYFTGNSFMACPHGYVMEGRGLYRYQAAQGTTAGNSNYYSVTLACGPGDPIPGAQVDAVRELRAWLMEPDSSIAGRVLGHRDFTSTSCPGDTAYRMVQGGTFARAPGDSISDTTEEDPLIGLSKGDTGEAVKALQALITYTGQELPEHGVDGDYGDETAAGLLAVRASVGSAAKPGWGDEVTGYAYAQLMRAVARAEARA
;
A
#
# COMPACT_ATOMS: atom_id res chain seq x y z
N MET A 1 7.88 12.73 -30.16
CA MET A 1 9.21 12.11 -30.34
C MET A 1 9.00 10.60 -30.23
N ALA A 2 10.06 9.80 -30.11
CA ALA A 2 9.92 8.41 -29.69
C ALA A 2 10.00 8.34 -28.16
N GLU A 3 9.50 7.24 -27.59
CA GLU A 3 9.86 6.85 -26.22
C GLU A 3 11.40 6.66 -26.12
N PRO A 4 12.01 6.76 -24.93
CA PRO A 4 13.44 6.53 -24.77
C PRO A 4 13.88 5.20 -25.40
N SER A 5 14.96 5.25 -26.16
CA SER A 5 15.46 4.19 -27.06
C SER A 5 15.75 2.86 -26.35
N ARG A 6 15.87 2.91 -25.02
CA ARG A 6 16.14 1.81 -24.10
C ARG A 6 15.26 1.91 -22.83
N LEU A 7 13.98 2.25 -23.00
CA LEU A 7 12.99 2.17 -21.93
C LEU A 7 12.69 0.71 -21.55
N VAL A 8 12.61 0.44 -20.26
CA VAL A 8 12.23 -0.84 -19.65
C VAL A 8 11.01 -0.60 -18.77
N TRP A 9 9.87 -1.19 -19.13
CA TRP A 9 8.61 -0.99 -18.42
C TRP A 9 8.53 -1.89 -17.17
N ARG A 10 7.59 -1.59 -16.26
CA ARG A 10 7.35 -2.43 -15.07
C ARG A 10 7.09 -3.89 -15.44
N SER A 11 6.39 -4.16 -16.55
CA SER A 11 6.15 -5.50 -17.08
C SER A 11 7.44 -6.29 -17.32
N ASP A 12 8.46 -5.61 -17.81
CA ASP A 12 9.68 -6.22 -18.34
C ASP A 12 10.65 -6.54 -17.19
N LEU A 13 10.48 -5.85 -16.06
CA LEU A 13 11.05 -6.16 -14.74
C LEU A 13 10.25 -7.25 -13.98
N GLY A 14 9.14 -7.75 -14.54
CA GLY A 14 8.26 -8.72 -13.88
C GLY A 14 7.27 -8.11 -12.87
N TRP A 15 7.08 -6.78 -12.86
CA TRP A 15 6.20 -6.07 -11.92
C TRP A 15 4.84 -5.76 -12.55
N SER A 16 3.90 -5.28 -11.74
CA SER A 16 2.57 -4.86 -12.22
C SER A 16 2.70 -3.76 -13.29
N ALA A 17 2.14 -3.96 -14.49
CA ALA A 17 2.25 -3.03 -15.63
C ALA A 17 1.61 -1.62 -15.43
N ARG A 18 1.14 -1.31 -14.22
CA ARG A 18 0.87 0.06 -13.78
C ARG A 18 1.50 0.29 -12.44
N SER A 19 1.97 1.52 -12.25
CA SER A 19 2.19 2.08 -10.94
C SER A 19 0.89 2.16 -10.12
N PRO A 20 0.90 1.62 -8.90
CA PRO A 20 -0.20 1.72 -7.95
C PRO A 20 -0.13 2.93 -7.00
N ALA A 21 0.70 3.95 -7.26
CA ALA A 21 0.82 5.15 -6.43
C ALA A 21 -0.38 6.10 -6.54
N ASP A 22 -0.39 7.18 -5.75
CA ASP A 22 -1.36 8.28 -5.92
C ASP A 22 -1.21 8.90 -7.31
N HIS A 23 -2.32 9.29 -7.94
CA HIS A 23 -2.27 10.08 -9.17
C HIS A 23 -1.81 11.51 -8.89
N ALA A 24 -0.87 12.02 -9.69
CA ALA A 24 -0.56 13.43 -9.81
C ALA A 24 -0.36 13.76 -11.29
N ASN A 25 -0.35 15.05 -11.66
CA ASN A 25 0.09 15.45 -13.00
C ASN A 25 1.30 16.39 -12.86
N PRO A 26 2.53 15.86 -12.74
CA PRO A 26 3.73 16.68 -12.75
C PRO A 26 3.85 17.47 -14.06
N GLN A 27 4.05 18.78 -13.94
CA GLN A 27 4.15 19.71 -15.07
C GLN A 27 5.31 20.72 -14.92
N SER A 28 6.00 20.74 -13.78
CA SER A 28 7.01 21.77 -13.46
C SER A 28 8.44 21.38 -13.83
N GLY A 29 8.71 20.11 -14.13
CA GLY A 29 10.03 19.63 -14.56
C GLY A 29 10.36 18.22 -14.09
N LEU A 30 11.65 17.89 -14.20
CA LEU A 30 12.27 16.64 -13.76
C LEU A 30 13.27 16.93 -12.64
N VAL A 31 13.26 16.13 -11.56
CA VAL A 31 14.28 16.22 -10.49
C VAL A 31 15.20 15.01 -10.54
N VAL A 32 16.50 15.28 -10.55
CA VAL A 32 17.58 14.29 -10.49
C VAL A 32 17.86 13.91 -9.04
N HIS A 33 17.93 12.60 -8.81
CA HIS A 33 18.34 11.93 -7.58
C HIS A 33 19.53 11.01 -7.88
N TYR A 34 20.19 10.52 -6.84
CA TYR A 34 21.28 9.53 -6.91
C TYR A 34 21.06 8.45 -5.85
N ASP A 35 21.86 7.38 -5.89
CA ASP A 35 21.89 6.41 -4.81
C ASP A 35 22.74 6.93 -3.64
N GLY A 36 22.32 6.58 -2.41
CA GLY A 36 22.95 7.10 -1.18
C GLY A 36 24.34 6.52 -0.86
N SER A 37 24.92 5.74 -1.76
CA SER A 37 26.19 5.00 -1.61
C SER A 37 26.66 4.54 -2.99
N ASP A 38 27.98 4.44 -3.20
CA ASP A 38 28.54 3.96 -4.48
C ASP A 38 28.19 2.48 -4.74
N GLN A 39 27.78 2.19 -5.98
CA GLN A 39 27.34 0.87 -6.44
C GLN A 39 28.24 0.30 -7.55
N GLY A 40 29.10 1.10 -8.19
CA GLY A 40 30.03 0.65 -9.24
C GLY A 40 29.37 0.24 -10.56
N LEU A 41 28.05 0.45 -10.72
CA LEU A 41 27.23 -0.15 -11.78
C LEU A 41 27.64 0.20 -13.22
N ALA A 42 28.42 1.26 -13.43
CA ALA A 42 28.99 1.61 -14.73
C ALA A 42 30.12 0.67 -15.20
N ARG A 43 30.68 -0.16 -14.31
CA ARG A 43 31.75 -1.14 -14.60
C ARG A 43 31.23 -2.58 -14.75
N GLU A 44 29.93 -2.77 -14.52
CA GLU A 44 29.22 -4.05 -14.61
C GLU A 44 28.39 -4.14 -15.89
N ASN A 45 27.71 -5.28 -16.13
CA ASN A 45 26.74 -5.39 -17.23
C ASN A 45 25.36 -4.80 -16.84
N HIS A 46 24.53 -4.40 -17.82
CA HIS A 46 23.19 -3.86 -17.56
C HIS A 46 22.27 -4.78 -16.70
N SER A 47 22.47 -6.10 -16.74
CA SER A 47 21.79 -7.04 -15.84
C SER A 47 22.06 -6.77 -14.35
N ALA A 48 23.24 -6.24 -14.00
CA ALA A 48 23.52 -5.77 -12.64
C ALA A 48 22.65 -4.55 -12.27
N CYS A 49 22.37 -3.64 -13.20
CA CYS A 49 21.43 -2.54 -12.98
C CYS A 49 20.00 -3.05 -12.76
N VAL A 50 19.55 -4.05 -13.53
CA VAL A 50 18.21 -4.68 -13.37
C VAL A 50 18.12 -5.43 -12.02
N ASN A 51 19.16 -6.16 -11.65
CA ASN A 51 19.24 -6.84 -10.35
C ASN A 51 19.28 -5.84 -9.19
N TYR A 52 20.07 -4.77 -9.32
CA TYR A 52 20.09 -3.67 -8.36
C TYR A 52 18.73 -2.99 -8.26
N TRP A 53 18.02 -2.80 -9.38
CA TRP A 53 16.75 -2.09 -9.35
C TRP A 53 15.62 -2.95 -8.75
N ASN A 54 15.61 -4.25 -9.03
CA ASN A 54 14.79 -5.20 -8.26
C ASN A 54 15.17 -5.19 -6.77
N TRP A 55 16.45 -5.28 -6.43
CA TRP A 55 16.92 -5.25 -5.04
C TRP A 55 16.58 -3.94 -4.32
N ALA A 56 16.74 -2.78 -4.95
CA ALA A 56 16.50 -1.48 -4.34
C ALA A 56 15.00 -1.24 -4.13
N ARG A 57 14.16 -1.70 -5.07
CA ARG A 57 12.72 -1.85 -4.84
C ARG A 57 12.45 -2.77 -3.66
N ASP A 58 13.03 -3.98 -3.64
CA ASP A 58 12.81 -5.01 -2.61
C ASP A 58 13.39 -4.65 -1.23
N PHE A 59 14.39 -3.78 -1.17
CA PHE A 59 14.98 -3.26 0.07
C PHE A 59 14.16 -2.08 0.59
N HIS A 60 13.74 -1.19 -0.30
CA HIS A 60 12.79 -0.15 0.04
C HIS A 60 11.48 -0.79 0.53
N THR A 61 10.90 -1.76 -0.18
CA THR A 61 9.76 -2.57 0.31
C THR A 61 10.06 -3.23 1.64
N ASN A 62 10.90 -4.26 1.64
CA ASN A 62 10.91 -5.23 2.72
C ASN A 62 11.67 -4.70 3.95
N SER A 63 12.44 -3.61 3.84
CA SER A 63 13.18 -3.01 4.96
C SER A 63 12.72 -1.60 5.35
N ARG A 64 12.64 -0.66 4.40
CA ARG A 64 12.36 0.77 4.72
C ARG A 64 10.88 1.09 4.90
N GLY A 65 10.01 0.08 4.87
CA GLY A 65 8.57 0.30 4.89
C GLY A 65 8.18 1.19 3.71
N TRP A 66 8.60 0.81 2.49
CA TRP A 66 8.45 1.62 1.29
C TRP A 66 7.64 0.89 0.15
N VAL A 67 6.52 1.44 -0.38
CA VAL A 67 5.28 0.88 -0.97
C VAL A 67 5.31 -0.38 -1.84
N ASP A 68 6.41 -0.97 -2.30
CA ASP A 68 7.05 -0.49 -3.52
C ASP A 68 7.38 1.01 -3.37
N VAL A 69 8.41 1.43 -2.61
CA VAL A 69 8.90 2.85 -2.48
C VAL A 69 7.96 3.94 -1.74
N GLY A 70 7.65 3.82 -0.40
CA GLY A 70 6.58 4.35 0.59
C GLY A 70 5.42 3.49 1.37
N TYR A 71 5.55 2.37 2.18
CA TYR A 71 4.63 1.16 2.47
C TYR A 71 3.65 1.05 3.71
N CYS A 72 3.40 -0.15 4.33
CA CYS A 72 2.10 -0.63 4.94
C CYS A 72 1.98 -1.19 6.43
N VAL A 73 1.62 -2.47 6.72
CA VAL A 73 0.85 -2.93 7.96
C VAL A 73 1.49 -4.03 8.87
N ASP A 74 0.84 -4.37 10.01
CA ASP A 74 1.30 -5.30 11.08
C ASP A 74 0.74 -6.75 11.09
N GLU A 75 1.35 -7.65 11.90
CA GLU A 75 0.98 -9.09 11.99
C GLU A 75 -0.44 -9.40 12.53
N GLU A 76 -1.04 -8.55 13.36
CA GLU A 76 -2.41 -8.78 13.86
C GLU A 76 -3.48 -8.42 12.82
N THR A 77 -3.10 -7.79 11.70
CA THR A 77 -4.02 -7.48 10.62
C THR A 77 -4.23 -8.72 9.73
N GLU A 78 -5.49 -9.14 9.58
CA GLU A 78 -6.00 -10.23 8.74
C GLU A 78 -6.52 -9.70 7.39
N ILE A 79 -6.59 -10.55 6.36
CA ILE A 79 -7.27 -10.29 5.07
C ILE A 79 -8.52 -11.17 4.90
N LEU A 80 -9.56 -10.64 4.25
CA LEU A 80 -10.74 -11.44 3.87
C LEU A 80 -10.47 -12.26 2.60
N THR A 81 -10.38 -13.58 2.76
CA THR A 81 -10.40 -14.55 1.65
C THR A 81 -11.82 -15.10 1.43
N GLU A 82 -12.02 -15.81 0.32
CA GLU A 82 -13.27 -16.51 0.02
C GLU A 82 -13.72 -17.53 1.08
N ASP A 83 -12.80 -18.08 1.87
CA ASP A 83 -13.07 -19.05 2.94
C ASP A 83 -12.85 -18.45 4.34
N GLY A 84 -13.11 -17.15 4.46
CA GLY A 84 -13.02 -16.40 5.71
C GLY A 84 -11.73 -15.61 5.86
N TRP A 85 -11.48 -15.16 7.09
CA TRP A 85 -10.35 -14.30 7.44
C TRP A 85 -9.06 -15.12 7.62
N ARG A 86 -7.94 -14.58 7.14
CA ARG A 86 -6.62 -15.23 7.19
C ARG A 86 -5.53 -14.24 7.61
N THR A 87 -4.51 -14.72 8.34
CA THR A 87 -3.30 -13.93 8.58
C THR A 87 -2.37 -13.98 7.37
N PHE A 88 -1.30 -13.20 7.39
CA PHE A 88 -0.21 -13.28 6.39
C PHE A 88 0.43 -14.68 6.28
N ARG A 89 0.24 -15.55 7.29
CA ARG A 89 0.81 -16.90 7.36
C ARG A 89 -0.08 -17.96 6.68
N ASP A 90 -1.35 -17.64 6.46
CA ASP A 90 -2.38 -18.57 5.96
C ASP A 90 -2.89 -18.20 4.55
N VAL A 91 -2.41 -17.09 3.99
CA VAL A 91 -2.73 -16.57 2.65
C VAL A 91 -1.52 -16.71 1.72
N ALA A 92 -1.78 -16.98 0.45
CA ALA A 92 -0.77 -17.19 -0.59
C ALA A 92 -1.23 -16.52 -1.90
N GLU A 93 -0.35 -16.51 -2.90
CA GLU A 93 -0.68 -16.05 -4.25
C GLU A 93 -1.80 -16.88 -4.89
N GLY A 94 -2.57 -16.26 -5.78
CA GLY A 94 -3.74 -16.84 -6.42
C GLY A 94 -5.01 -16.91 -5.55
N VAL A 95 -4.88 -16.86 -4.21
CA VAL A 95 -6.04 -16.88 -3.29
C VAL A 95 -6.94 -15.68 -3.55
N LEU A 96 -8.23 -15.92 -3.77
CA LEU A 96 -9.22 -14.85 -3.98
C LEU A 96 -9.52 -14.11 -2.66
N VAL A 97 -9.33 -12.79 -2.69
CA VAL A 97 -9.53 -11.85 -1.58
C VAL A 97 -10.49 -10.73 -1.96
N LEU A 98 -11.21 -10.19 -0.98
CA LEU A 98 -12.14 -9.10 -1.25
C LEU A 98 -11.37 -7.78 -1.34
N THR A 99 -11.55 -7.07 -2.45
CA THR A 99 -10.88 -5.79 -2.77
C THR A 99 -11.90 -4.68 -2.93
N LEU A 100 -11.47 -3.42 -2.96
CA LEU A 100 -12.28 -2.24 -3.28
C LEU A 100 -11.91 -1.67 -4.64
N ASP A 101 -12.86 -1.62 -5.56
CA ASP A 101 -12.78 -0.67 -6.67
C ASP A 101 -12.94 0.74 -6.09
N HIS A 102 -11.83 1.50 -6.00
CA HIS A 102 -11.84 2.85 -5.43
C HIS A 102 -12.25 3.93 -6.44
N GLU A 103 -12.48 3.59 -7.71
CA GLU A 103 -13.09 4.52 -8.67
C GLU A 103 -14.62 4.46 -8.52
N ASN A 104 -15.16 3.24 -8.53
CA ASN A 104 -16.61 2.97 -8.51
C ASN A 104 -17.19 2.84 -7.09
N GLY A 105 -16.37 2.57 -6.07
CA GLY A 105 -16.80 2.42 -4.67
C GLY A 105 -17.48 1.08 -4.33
N VAL A 106 -17.21 0.02 -5.12
CA VAL A 106 -17.80 -1.33 -4.96
C VAL A 106 -16.71 -2.35 -4.66
N SER A 107 -17.03 -3.39 -3.89
CA SER A 107 -16.08 -4.46 -3.60
C SER A 107 -16.17 -5.62 -4.59
N ARG A 108 -15.03 -6.28 -4.87
CA ARG A 108 -14.96 -7.46 -5.76
C ARG A 108 -13.90 -8.45 -5.31
N TRP A 109 -14.14 -9.74 -5.56
CA TRP A 109 -13.12 -10.78 -5.40
C TRP A 109 -12.03 -10.62 -6.47
N GLN A 110 -10.76 -10.66 -6.08
CA GLN A 110 -9.59 -10.67 -6.98
C GLN A 110 -8.48 -11.54 -6.36
N PRO A 111 -7.59 -12.15 -7.17
CA PRO A 111 -6.47 -12.92 -6.64
C PRO A 111 -5.43 -12.04 -5.96
N VAL A 112 -4.86 -12.53 -4.87
CA VAL A 112 -3.58 -12.05 -4.34
C VAL A 112 -2.49 -12.28 -5.38
N GLN A 113 -1.75 -11.24 -5.71
CA GLN A 113 -0.64 -11.26 -6.69
C GLN A 113 0.73 -11.44 -6.04
N ALA A 114 0.87 -11.10 -4.76
CA ALA A 114 2.04 -11.36 -3.92
C ALA A 114 1.66 -11.21 -2.44
N VAL A 115 2.32 -11.95 -1.54
CA VAL A 115 2.22 -11.76 -0.08
C VAL A 115 3.57 -11.25 0.43
N ASN A 116 3.76 -9.93 0.44
CA ASN A 116 5.02 -9.31 0.83
C ASN A 116 5.14 -9.36 2.37
N ILE A 117 6.17 -10.04 2.90
CA ILE A 117 6.43 -10.22 4.34
C ILE A 117 7.82 -9.64 4.65
N PHE A 118 7.90 -8.85 5.71
CA PHE A 118 9.04 -8.00 6.06
C PHE A 118 9.55 -8.48 7.42
N PRO A 119 10.86 -8.65 7.65
CA PRO A 119 11.39 -9.26 8.87
C PRO A 119 10.95 -8.52 10.14
N ALA A 120 10.73 -9.29 11.21
CA ALA A 120 10.57 -8.79 12.57
C ALA A 120 11.84 -8.03 13.01
N MET A 121 11.69 -6.73 13.27
CA MET A 121 12.72 -5.84 13.80
C MET A 121 12.08 -4.55 14.34
N PRO A 122 12.70 -3.85 15.30
CA PRO A 122 12.15 -2.63 15.89
C PRO A 122 11.91 -1.52 14.87
N ARG A 123 10.67 -1.02 14.84
CA ARG A 123 10.18 0.10 14.02
C ARG A 123 9.16 0.91 14.84
N GLU A 124 8.83 2.11 14.38
CA GLU A 124 7.69 2.87 14.91
C GLU A 124 6.50 2.78 13.94
N LEU A 125 5.32 2.43 14.47
CA LEU A 125 4.06 2.38 13.72
C LEU A 125 3.03 3.33 14.34
N ILE A 126 2.07 3.74 13.52
CA ILE A 126 0.89 4.50 13.92
C ILE A 126 -0.25 3.52 14.20
N ARG A 127 -0.69 3.44 15.46
CA ARG A 127 -1.98 2.84 15.80
C ARG A 127 -3.08 3.87 15.58
N MET A 128 -4.20 3.41 15.03
CA MET A 128 -5.50 4.07 15.12
C MET A 128 -6.46 3.11 15.80
N GLU A 129 -7.05 3.50 16.93
CA GLU A 129 -7.73 2.57 17.84
C GLU A 129 -9.04 3.15 18.39
N GLY A 130 -10.06 2.32 18.60
CA GLY A 130 -11.34 2.72 19.17
C GLY A 130 -12.52 1.81 18.78
N LYS A 131 -13.73 2.11 19.28
CA LYS A 131 -14.87 1.15 19.25
C LYS A 131 -15.14 0.49 17.88
N SER A 132 -14.94 1.20 16.78
CA SER A 132 -15.28 0.75 15.42
C SER A 132 -14.09 0.53 14.48
N HIS A 133 -12.84 0.68 14.94
CA HIS A 133 -11.64 0.56 14.10
C HIS A 133 -10.38 0.41 14.97
N SER A 134 -9.61 -0.64 14.71
CA SER A 134 -8.23 -0.86 15.13
C SER A 134 -7.38 -1.01 13.86
N SER A 135 -6.21 -0.40 13.79
CA SER A 135 -5.21 -0.62 12.73
C SER A 135 -3.83 -0.18 13.19
N LEU A 136 -2.79 -0.97 12.94
CA LEU A 136 -1.40 -0.60 13.23
C LEU A 136 -0.62 -0.57 11.90
N THR A 137 -0.13 0.62 11.52
CA THR A 137 0.33 0.92 10.16
C THR A 137 1.55 1.83 10.16
N THR A 138 2.42 1.76 9.16
CA THR A 138 3.49 2.76 8.97
C THR A 138 2.89 4.14 8.66
N THR A 139 3.68 5.21 8.80
CA THR A 139 3.27 6.58 8.42
C THR A 139 2.88 6.72 6.94
N ALA A 140 3.53 5.95 6.07
CA ALA A 140 3.35 6.00 4.62
C ALA A 140 2.15 5.18 4.11
N HIS A 141 1.56 4.32 4.94
CA HIS A 141 0.45 3.42 4.57
C HIS A 141 -0.69 4.17 3.89
N ARG A 142 -1.02 3.78 2.66
CA ARG A 142 -2.04 4.44 1.85
C ARG A 142 -3.44 3.94 2.21
N TRP A 143 -4.43 4.82 2.15
CA TRP A 143 -5.83 4.54 2.42
C TRP A 143 -6.67 5.03 1.25
N PRO A 144 -7.58 4.23 0.69
CA PRO A 144 -8.66 4.74 -0.15
C PRO A 144 -9.65 5.49 0.77
N VAL A 145 -9.93 6.76 0.46
CA VAL A 145 -10.82 7.61 1.27
C VAL A 145 -11.84 8.37 0.44
N GLU A 146 -13.03 8.62 1.03
CA GLU A 146 -13.94 9.66 0.56
C GLU A 146 -13.59 10.98 1.25
N ARG A 147 -12.95 11.90 0.53
CA ARG A 147 -12.66 13.25 1.02
C ARG A 147 -13.85 14.15 0.75
N PHE A 148 -14.34 14.87 1.76
CA PHE A 148 -15.34 15.91 1.56
C PHE A 148 -14.70 17.18 0.96
N TYR A 149 -15.27 17.71 -0.13
CA TYR A 149 -14.85 18.95 -0.74
C TYR A 149 -15.98 19.99 -0.80
N ARG A 150 -15.58 21.27 -0.83
CA ARG A 150 -16.48 22.42 -1.04
C ARG A 150 -15.81 23.41 -1.99
N ARG A 151 -16.19 23.39 -3.27
CA ARG A 151 -15.69 24.33 -4.28
C ARG A 151 -16.42 25.67 -4.12
N THR A 152 -15.73 26.64 -3.54
CA THR A 152 -16.12 28.06 -3.61
C THR A 152 -15.71 28.61 -4.97
N GLY A 153 -16.67 29.05 -5.80
CA GLY A 153 -16.42 29.52 -7.17
C GLY A 153 -15.63 30.83 -7.30
N THR A 154 -15.02 31.32 -6.23
CA THR A 154 -14.22 32.55 -6.21
C THR A 154 -12.78 32.29 -6.63
N GLN A 155 -12.50 32.35 -7.94
CA GLN A 155 -11.18 32.80 -8.38
C GLN A 155 -10.99 34.24 -7.89
N ARG A 156 -10.05 34.45 -6.95
CA ARG A 156 -9.67 35.80 -6.53
C ARG A 156 -8.69 36.39 -7.54
N GLN A 157 -9.19 37.18 -8.49
CA GLN A 157 -8.33 38.09 -9.24
C GLN A 157 -7.91 39.27 -8.34
N LYS A 158 -6.67 39.71 -8.50
CA LYS A 158 -6.08 40.89 -7.84
C LYS A 158 -6.08 42.03 -8.86
N GLY A 159 -6.56 43.21 -8.47
CA GLY A 159 -6.54 44.38 -9.34
C GLY A 159 -5.13 44.86 -9.65
N ALA A 160 -4.97 45.60 -10.76
CA ALA A 160 -3.71 46.27 -11.10
C ALA A 160 -3.30 47.34 -10.06
N ASP A 161 -4.26 47.84 -9.28
CA ASP A 161 -4.05 48.71 -8.12
C ASP A 161 -3.63 47.95 -6.84
N GLY A 162 -3.41 46.63 -6.95
CA GLY A 162 -3.02 45.74 -5.88
C GLY A 162 -4.16 45.32 -4.94
N LYS A 163 -5.38 45.85 -5.09
CA LYS A 163 -6.50 45.57 -4.19
C LYS A 163 -7.24 44.28 -4.57
N TRP A 164 -7.89 43.69 -3.58
CA TRP A 164 -8.85 42.60 -3.80
C TRP A 164 -10.24 43.21 -4.04
N ALA A 165 -10.89 42.83 -5.13
CA ALA A 165 -12.26 43.27 -5.41
C ALA A 165 -13.23 42.76 -4.33
N ALA A 166 -14.17 43.61 -3.92
CA ALA A 166 -15.21 43.24 -2.95
C ALA A 166 -16.14 42.18 -3.56
N THR A 167 -16.05 40.95 -3.08
CA THR A 167 -16.84 39.83 -3.63
C THR A 167 -18.32 39.98 -3.28
N GLY A 168 -19.18 40.06 -4.30
CA GLY A 168 -20.60 39.76 -4.14
C GLY A 168 -20.82 38.35 -3.58
N ARG A 169 -22.01 38.08 -3.03
CA ARG A 169 -22.36 36.72 -2.57
C ARG A 169 -22.38 35.76 -3.76
N ALA A 170 -21.31 34.97 -3.88
CA ALA A 170 -21.27 33.86 -4.83
C ALA A 170 -22.38 32.85 -4.54
N ASP A 171 -22.89 32.21 -5.60
CA ASP A 171 -23.86 31.13 -5.48
C ASP A 171 -23.36 29.98 -4.61
N ARG A 172 -24.30 29.17 -4.11
CA ARG A 172 -24.04 28.12 -3.11
C ARG A 172 -23.11 27.03 -3.67
N GLY A 173 -21.81 27.24 -3.46
CA GLY A 173 -20.72 26.46 -4.05
C GLY A 173 -20.87 24.94 -3.90
N GLN A 174 -20.50 24.26 -5.00
CA GLN A 174 -20.60 22.82 -5.19
C GLN A 174 -19.92 22.06 -4.04
N GLN A 175 -20.68 21.17 -3.40
CA GLN A 175 -20.22 20.32 -2.30
C GLN A 175 -20.41 18.86 -2.69
N GLY A 176 -19.45 18.03 -2.33
CA GLY A 176 -19.47 16.62 -2.70
C GLY A 176 -18.45 15.81 -1.91
N ARG A 177 -18.23 14.58 -2.37
CA ARG A 177 -17.07 13.78 -1.98
C ARG A 177 -16.33 13.35 -3.23
N GLU A 178 -15.03 13.25 -3.11
CA GLU A 178 -14.13 12.70 -4.11
C GLU A 178 -13.50 11.42 -3.55
N ARG A 179 -13.35 10.39 -4.40
CA ARG A 179 -12.58 9.20 -4.05
C ARG A 179 -11.12 9.50 -4.34
N VAL A 180 -10.35 9.66 -3.28
CA VAL A 180 -8.92 10.01 -3.33
C VAL A 180 -8.15 9.11 -2.40
N TRP A 181 -6.83 9.18 -2.49
CA TRP A 181 -5.93 8.46 -1.60
C TRP A 181 -5.32 9.41 -0.57
N ALA A 182 -4.91 8.86 0.57
CA ALA A 182 -4.19 9.55 1.63
C ALA A 182 -3.25 8.57 2.33
N THR A 183 -2.11 9.03 2.87
CA THR A 183 -1.28 8.18 3.76
C THR A 183 -1.77 8.28 5.20
N THR A 184 -1.39 7.33 6.06
CA THR A 184 -1.60 7.38 7.51
C THR A 184 -1.20 8.72 8.11
N GLU A 185 -0.09 9.29 7.64
CA GLU A 185 0.37 10.61 8.04
C GLU A 185 -0.45 11.75 7.41
N SER A 186 -0.77 11.68 6.11
CA SER A 186 -1.50 12.74 5.39
C SER A 186 -3.02 12.73 5.58
N LEU A 187 -3.59 11.75 6.27
CA LEU A 187 -5.01 11.69 6.64
C LEU A 187 -5.45 12.99 7.34
N THR A 188 -6.46 13.64 6.77
CA THR A 188 -6.99 14.95 7.21
C THR A 188 -8.27 14.80 8.07
N TYR A 189 -8.84 15.92 8.52
CA TYR A 189 -10.15 15.96 9.18
C TYR A 189 -11.31 15.50 8.27
N TRP A 190 -11.17 15.65 6.95
CA TRP A 190 -12.27 15.47 5.98
C TRP A 190 -12.28 14.10 5.30
N ASP A 191 -11.24 13.30 5.51
CA ASP A 191 -11.06 11.98 4.92
C ASP A 191 -11.90 10.92 5.62
N ARG A 192 -12.48 10.01 4.84
CA ARG A 192 -13.30 8.91 5.34
C ARG A 192 -12.84 7.57 4.76
N ILE A 193 -12.23 6.74 5.60
CA ILE A 193 -11.87 5.35 5.27
C ILE A 193 -13.17 4.52 5.17
N PRO A 194 -13.46 3.81 4.07
CA PRO A 194 -14.58 2.87 3.98
C PRO A 194 -14.39 1.69 4.93
N LEU A 195 -15.42 1.38 5.71
CA LEU A 195 -15.53 0.20 6.57
C LEU A 195 -16.37 -0.92 5.92
N SER A 196 -17.07 -0.60 4.83
CA SER A 196 -17.73 -1.55 3.93
C SER A 196 -17.97 -0.92 2.56
N ALA A 197 -18.26 -1.76 1.57
CA ALA A 197 -18.69 -1.37 0.23
C ALA A 197 -19.70 -2.41 -0.30
N PRO A 198 -20.58 -2.05 -1.26
CA PRO A 198 -21.46 -3.04 -1.90
C PRO A 198 -20.62 -4.04 -2.70
N CYS A 199 -20.72 -5.33 -2.40
CA CYS A 199 -20.07 -6.37 -3.20
C CYS A 199 -20.77 -6.51 -4.56
N ALA A 200 -19.99 -6.34 -5.63
CA ALA A 200 -20.39 -6.51 -7.03
C ALA A 200 -20.15 -7.95 -7.54
N SER A 201 -19.37 -8.76 -6.83
CA SER A 201 -19.10 -10.18 -7.15
C SER A 201 -20.12 -11.15 -6.53
N LEU A 202 -21.35 -10.68 -6.22
CA LEU A 202 -22.41 -11.53 -5.70
C LEU A 202 -23.27 -12.13 -6.84
N PRO A 203 -23.81 -13.35 -6.67
CA PRO A 203 -24.82 -13.90 -7.56
C PRO A 203 -26.01 -12.95 -7.73
N THR A 204 -26.44 -12.76 -8.98
CA THR A 204 -27.68 -12.04 -9.35
C THR A 204 -28.89 -12.96 -9.30
N GLU A 205 -28.71 -14.24 -9.60
CA GLU A 205 -29.76 -15.26 -9.61
C GLU A 205 -29.69 -16.14 -8.35
N PRO A 206 -30.82 -16.50 -7.73
CA PRO A 206 -30.85 -17.31 -6.51
C PRO A 206 -30.58 -18.79 -6.80
N LYS A 207 -29.44 -19.31 -6.32
CA LYS A 207 -29.12 -20.75 -6.36
C LYS A 207 -30.08 -21.58 -5.48
N TRP A 208 -30.53 -21.00 -4.38
CA TRP A 208 -31.36 -21.65 -3.36
C TRP A 208 -32.72 -20.97 -3.26
N SER A 209 -33.73 -21.65 -2.73
CA SER A 209 -35.00 -21.01 -2.40
C SER A 209 -34.87 -20.15 -1.14
N ASP A 210 -35.57 -19.02 -1.08
CA ASP A 210 -35.60 -18.14 0.10
C ASP A 210 -36.06 -18.89 1.36
N ALA A 211 -36.96 -19.87 1.20
CA ALA A 211 -37.36 -20.79 2.26
C ALA A 211 -36.17 -21.59 2.83
N LEU A 212 -35.30 -22.16 1.98
CA LEU A 212 -34.10 -22.86 2.45
C LEU A 212 -33.11 -21.89 3.11
N VAL A 213 -32.92 -20.69 2.56
CA VAL A 213 -32.04 -19.66 3.14
C VAL A 213 -32.52 -19.25 4.55
N GLU A 214 -33.83 -19.08 4.72
CA GLU A 214 -34.45 -18.85 6.02
C GLU A 214 -34.32 -20.05 6.97
N LEU A 215 -34.49 -21.29 6.50
CA LEU A 215 -34.29 -22.48 7.34
C LEU A 215 -32.85 -22.65 7.82
N VAL A 216 -31.85 -22.38 6.97
CA VAL A 216 -30.44 -22.38 7.41
C VAL A 216 -30.21 -21.29 8.46
N ALA A 217 -30.79 -20.09 8.28
CA ALA A 217 -30.72 -19.00 9.25
C ALA A 217 -31.34 -19.35 10.62
N TRP A 218 -32.49 -20.02 10.65
CA TRP A 218 -33.11 -20.54 11.88
C TRP A 218 -32.32 -21.72 12.48
N PHE A 219 -31.77 -22.61 11.66
CA PHE A 219 -31.03 -23.80 12.14
C PHE A 219 -29.71 -23.45 12.83
N TRP A 220 -28.92 -22.51 12.30
CA TRP A 220 -27.63 -22.20 12.91
C TRP A 220 -27.77 -21.42 14.24
N THR A 221 -28.87 -20.69 14.42
CA THR A 221 -29.20 -19.94 15.64
C THR A 221 -29.96 -20.81 16.66
N GLU A 222 -31.19 -21.20 16.35
CA GLU A 222 -32.16 -21.85 17.25
C GLU A 222 -32.19 -23.39 17.11
N GLY A 223 -31.42 -23.94 16.18
CA GLY A 223 -31.35 -25.38 15.92
C GLY A 223 -30.48 -26.16 16.91
N HIS A 224 -30.74 -27.46 17.02
CA HIS A 224 -29.98 -28.41 17.84
C HIS A 224 -29.74 -29.71 17.06
N ILE A 225 -28.51 -30.23 17.13
CA ILE A 225 -28.13 -31.52 16.54
C ILE A 225 -28.22 -32.57 17.66
N LYS A 226 -29.19 -33.51 17.59
CA LYS A 226 -29.29 -34.59 18.58
C LYS A 226 -28.04 -35.47 18.52
N GLN A 227 -27.35 -35.64 19.65
CA GLN A 227 -26.19 -36.52 19.74
C GLN A 227 -26.59 -38.00 19.57
N ARG A 228 -25.64 -38.82 19.11
CA ARG A 228 -25.79 -40.28 19.04
C ARG A 228 -26.15 -40.86 20.41
N SER A 229 -27.23 -41.65 20.46
CA SER A 229 -27.45 -42.62 21.52
C SER A 229 -26.29 -43.61 21.61
N ARG A 230 -26.12 -44.27 22.78
CA ARG A 230 -25.21 -45.42 22.92
C ARG A 230 -25.73 -46.69 22.25
N SER A 231 -26.99 -46.70 21.77
CA SER A 231 -27.52 -47.73 20.86
C SER A 231 -26.92 -47.59 19.46
N ARG A 232 -26.71 -48.72 18.76
CA ARG A 232 -25.93 -48.83 17.51
C ARG A 232 -26.68 -48.32 16.26
N THR A 233 -27.43 -47.23 16.39
CA THR A 233 -28.47 -46.77 15.45
C THR A 233 -28.28 -45.27 15.20
N PRO A 234 -27.80 -44.83 14.01
CA PRO A 234 -27.48 -43.42 13.79
C PRO A 234 -28.69 -42.49 13.90
N SER A 235 -28.56 -41.41 14.68
CA SER A 235 -29.62 -40.46 14.96
C SER A 235 -29.19 -39.02 14.61
N THR A 236 -29.17 -38.68 13.32
CA THR A 236 -28.84 -37.33 12.79
C THR A 236 -30.00 -36.33 12.94
N GLY A 237 -30.75 -36.43 14.04
CA GLY A 237 -31.98 -35.67 14.25
C GLY A 237 -31.72 -34.18 14.52
N VAL A 238 -31.83 -33.36 13.48
CA VAL A 238 -31.92 -31.90 13.61
C VAL A 238 -33.28 -31.52 14.19
N VAL A 239 -33.30 -30.55 15.11
CA VAL A 239 -34.53 -29.93 15.63
C VAL A 239 -34.33 -28.42 15.67
N ILE A 240 -35.30 -27.65 15.18
CA ILE A 240 -35.36 -26.19 15.37
C ILE A 240 -36.39 -25.92 16.48
N HIS A 241 -36.05 -25.04 17.42
CA HIS A 241 -36.94 -24.67 18.53
C HIS A 241 -37.41 -23.22 18.37
N GLN A 242 -38.65 -22.91 18.76
CA GLN A 242 -39.08 -21.51 18.88
C GLN A 242 -40.23 -21.38 19.88
N SER A 243 -40.32 -20.25 20.59
CA SER A 243 -41.33 -20.06 21.63
C SER A 243 -42.61 -19.43 21.06
N GLU A 244 -43.70 -20.21 21.00
CA GLU A 244 -45.03 -19.76 20.57
C GLU A 244 -45.57 -18.60 21.45
N THR A 245 -45.24 -18.58 22.74
CA THR A 245 -45.73 -17.54 23.67
C THR A 245 -44.97 -16.22 23.60
N LYS A 246 -43.73 -16.21 23.09
CA LYS A 246 -42.92 -15.00 22.91
C LYS A 246 -42.92 -14.51 21.47
N ASN A 247 -42.74 -15.45 20.53
CA ASN A 247 -42.40 -15.21 19.14
C ASN A 247 -43.31 -16.03 18.18
N PRO A 248 -44.66 -15.96 18.28
CA PRO A 248 -45.56 -16.77 17.45
C PRO A 248 -45.38 -16.49 15.94
N GLN A 249 -44.98 -15.27 15.58
CA GLN A 249 -44.62 -14.91 14.21
C GLN A 249 -43.40 -15.68 13.70
N ASN A 250 -42.39 -15.92 14.55
CA ASN A 250 -41.21 -16.72 14.18
C ASN A 250 -41.58 -18.21 14.04
N VAL A 251 -42.47 -18.74 14.89
CA VAL A 251 -43.01 -20.10 14.75
C VAL A 251 -43.73 -20.25 13.40
N ALA A 252 -44.64 -19.33 13.07
CA ALA A 252 -45.36 -19.33 11.79
C ALA A 252 -44.41 -19.23 10.58
N ARG A 253 -43.34 -18.44 10.69
CA ARG A 253 -42.27 -18.34 9.68
C ARG A 253 -41.52 -19.65 9.48
N ILE A 254 -41.02 -20.28 10.55
CA ILE A 254 -40.34 -21.59 10.46
C ILE A 254 -41.26 -22.65 9.85
N ARG A 255 -42.51 -22.71 10.30
CA ARG A 255 -43.55 -23.62 9.78
C ARG A 255 -43.80 -23.42 8.28
N GLY A 256 -43.90 -22.17 7.82
CA GLY A 256 -44.06 -21.83 6.39
C GLY A 256 -42.83 -22.14 5.54
N ALA A 257 -41.63 -21.89 6.06
CA ALA A 257 -40.37 -22.20 5.37
C ALA A 257 -40.16 -23.72 5.25
N LEU A 258 -40.45 -24.50 6.30
CA LEU A 258 -40.44 -25.97 6.26
C LEU A 258 -41.46 -26.52 5.26
N HIS A 259 -42.69 -25.98 5.27
CA HIS A 259 -43.72 -26.37 4.30
C HIS A 259 -43.27 -26.11 2.85
N THR A 260 -42.61 -24.98 2.61
CA THR A 260 -42.16 -24.57 1.27
C THR A 260 -40.94 -25.37 0.80
N ALA A 261 -40.05 -25.77 1.71
CA ALA A 261 -38.83 -26.52 1.37
C ALA A 261 -39.06 -28.05 1.27
N PHE A 262 -39.94 -28.62 2.10
CA PHE A 262 -40.06 -30.07 2.30
C PHE A 262 -41.51 -30.60 2.21
N GLY A 263 -42.49 -29.79 1.80
CA GLY A 263 -43.90 -30.16 1.78
C GLY A 263 -44.56 -30.17 3.17
N PRO A 264 -45.81 -30.64 3.30
CA PRO A 264 -46.56 -30.59 4.56
C PRO A 264 -45.91 -31.45 5.67
N ALA A 265 -46.20 -31.10 6.93
CA ALA A 265 -45.79 -31.88 8.08
C ALA A 265 -46.36 -33.31 8.04
N CYS A 266 -45.61 -34.28 8.56
CA CYS A 266 -46.07 -35.65 8.76
C CYS A 266 -46.35 -35.93 10.24
N GLU A 267 -47.40 -36.70 10.54
CA GLU A 267 -47.72 -37.14 11.92
C GLU A 267 -46.54 -37.88 12.59
N ALA A 268 -45.92 -38.79 11.83
CA ALA A 268 -44.78 -39.57 12.27
C ALA A 268 -43.82 -39.84 11.10
N PHE A 269 -42.54 -40.03 11.43
CA PHE A 269 -41.56 -40.55 10.46
C PHE A 269 -41.76 -42.06 10.25
N PRO A 270 -41.45 -42.61 9.06
CA PRO A 270 -41.48 -44.04 8.81
C PRO A 270 -40.61 -44.82 9.81
N HIS A 271 -41.00 -46.07 10.12
CA HIS A 271 -40.22 -46.97 10.97
C HIS A 271 -39.01 -47.61 10.25
N THR A 272 -38.47 -46.94 9.23
CA THR A 272 -37.22 -47.30 8.53
C THR A 272 -36.01 -46.93 9.41
N GLY A 273 -35.79 -47.73 10.46
CA GLY A 273 -34.89 -47.41 11.57
C GLY A 273 -33.50 -46.86 11.15
N SER A 274 -33.32 -45.55 11.30
CA SER A 274 -32.10 -44.77 10.97
C SER A 274 -31.60 -44.78 9.52
N ALA A 275 -32.30 -45.46 8.60
CA ALA A 275 -31.97 -45.44 7.19
C ALA A 275 -32.68 -44.27 6.51
N SER A 276 -31.92 -43.49 5.71
CA SER A 276 -32.46 -42.57 4.72
C SER A 276 -33.31 -43.35 3.71
N ASP A 277 -34.46 -42.80 3.34
CA ASP A 277 -35.26 -43.24 2.19
C ASP A 277 -35.25 -42.22 1.04
N GLY A 278 -34.38 -41.20 1.13
CA GLY A 278 -34.20 -40.15 0.13
C GLY A 278 -35.30 -39.08 0.13
N VAL A 279 -36.26 -39.11 1.04
CA VAL A 279 -37.42 -38.20 1.05
C VAL A 279 -37.39 -37.28 2.28
N PRO A 280 -36.99 -36.00 2.12
CA PRO A 280 -37.05 -34.99 3.18
C PRO A 280 -38.44 -34.85 3.78
N ARG A 281 -38.53 -34.97 5.11
CA ARG A 281 -39.75 -34.78 5.91
C ARG A 281 -39.45 -34.03 7.20
N TRP A 282 -40.47 -33.36 7.72
CA TRP A 282 -40.45 -32.73 9.04
C TRP A 282 -41.76 -33.02 9.78
N ARG A 283 -41.74 -32.84 11.10
CA ARG A 283 -42.93 -32.89 11.94
C ARG A 283 -42.83 -31.87 13.07
N GLU A 284 -43.98 -31.38 13.51
CA GLU A 284 -44.10 -30.46 14.63
C GLU A 284 -44.39 -31.23 15.93
N ALA A 285 -43.92 -30.70 17.07
CA ALA A 285 -44.32 -31.16 18.40
C ALA A 285 -44.38 -29.97 19.36
N SER A 286 -45.42 -29.91 20.21
CA SER A 286 -45.64 -28.81 21.14
C SER A 286 -45.25 -29.20 22.56
N ASN A 287 -44.28 -28.48 23.14
CA ASN A 287 -43.75 -28.72 24.47
C ASN A 287 -43.98 -27.48 25.36
N ARG A 288 -45.17 -27.44 26.00
CA ARG A 288 -45.69 -26.35 26.87
C ARG A 288 -45.80 -24.97 26.18
N HIS A 289 -44.66 -24.31 25.94
CA HIS A 289 -44.54 -22.95 25.40
C HIS A 289 -43.49 -22.87 24.28
N LEU A 290 -42.94 -24.03 23.89
CA LEU A 290 -41.93 -24.22 22.87
C LEU A 290 -42.52 -25.12 21.78
N VAL A 291 -42.28 -24.78 20.52
CA VAL A 291 -42.54 -25.63 19.36
C VAL A 291 -41.23 -26.25 18.93
N GLU A 292 -41.23 -27.57 18.78
CA GLU A 292 -40.10 -28.39 18.35
C GLU A 292 -40.35 -28.85 16.91
N PHE A 293 -39.64 -28.25 15.96
CA PHE A 293 -39.67 -28.66 14.56
C PHE A 293 -38.61 -29.74 14.33
N HIS A 294 -39.02 -31.00 14.39
CA HIS A 294 -38.12 -32.13 14.17
C HIS A 294 -37.95 -32.41 12.68
N LEU A 295 -36.71 -32.64 12.25
CA LEU A 295 -36.40 -33.06 10.89
C LEU A 295 -36.09 -34.57 10.85
N SER A 296 -36.44 -35.18 9.71
CA SER A 296 -35.92 -36.48 9.27
C SER A 296 -34.40 -36.42 9.01
N VAL A 297 -33.78 -37.59 8.77
CA VAL A 297 -32.37 -37.68 8.35
C VAL A 297 -32.13 -36.82 7.11
N ASP A 298 -33.00 -36.97 6.11
CA ASP A 298 -32.89 -36.38 4.77
C ASP A 298 -33.20 -34.87 4.73
N ALA A 299 -34.13 -34.39 5.57
CA ALA A 299 -34.33 -32.95 5.76
C ALA A 299 -33.23 -32.32 6.64
N GLY A 300 -32.67 -33.10 7.58
CA GLY A 300 -31.57 -32.68 8.44
C GLY A 300 -30.25 -32.52 7.69
N SER A 301 -29.92 -33.44 6.77
CA SER A 301 -28.70 -33.36 5.95
C SER A 301 -28.68 -32.09 5.09
N VAL A 302 -29.79 -31.73 4.45
CA VAL A 302 -29.89 -30.51 3.63
C VAL A 302 -29.46 -29.24 4.40
N LEU A 303 -29.73 -29.15 5.71
CA LEU A 303 -29.29 -28.01 6.53
C LEU A 303 -27.87 -28.18 7.07
N LEU A 304 -27.45 -29.41 7.40
CA LEU A 304 -26.09 -29.74 7.83
C LEU A 304 -25.04 -29.55 6.72
N ASP A 305 -25.40 -29.80 5.47
CA ASP A 305 -24.53 -29.60 4.30
C ASP A 305 -24.21 -28.11 4.09
N GLN A 306 -25.14 -27.21 4.44
CA GLN A 306 -24.94 -25.76 4.33
C GLN A 306 -24.33 -25.14 5.61
N ALA A 307 -24.65 -25.69 6.79
CA ALA A 307 -24.20 -25.20 8.09
C ALA A 307 -23.71 -26.35 9.02
N PRO A 308 -22.59 -27.01 8.69
CA PRO A 308 -22.03 -28.10 9.52
C PRO A 308 -21.72 -27.62 10.94
N ASP A 309 -22.01 -28.44 11.94
CA ASP A 309 -21.93 -28.09 13.37
C ASP A 309 -22.67 -26.80 13.80
N ARG A 310 -23.64 -26.34 12.99
CA ARG A 310 -24.33 -25.03 13.09
C ARG A 310 -23.39 -23.83 12.84
N VAL A 311 -22.37 -24.01 11.99
CA VAL A 311 -21.55 -22.93 11.43
C VAL A 311 -21.89 -22.79 9.93
N PRO A 312 -22.58 -21.71 9.51
CA PRO A 312 -22.88 -21.46 8.10
C PRO A 312 -21.61 -21.43 7.26
N SER A 313 -21.54 -22.28 6.23
CA SER A 313 -20.33 -22.41 5.41
C SER A 313 -20.11 -21.19 4.51
N TYR A 314 -18.85 -20.79 4.31
CA TYR A 314 -18.52 -19.68 3.41
C TYR A 314 -18.95 -19.95 1.96
N ALA A 315 -18.93 -21.21 1.52
CA ALA A 315 -19.43 -21.62 0.20
C ALA A 315 -20.96 -21.41 0.06
N PHE A 316 -21.75 -21.74 1.08
CA PHE A 316 -23.18 -21.41 1.11
C PHE A 316 -23.38 -19.89 1.05
N LEU A 317 -22.71 -19.14 1.93
CA LEU A 317 -22.84 -17.68 2.02
C LEU A 317 -22.41 -16.94 0.74
N ARG A 318 -21.33 -17.38 0.06
CA ARG A 318 -20.91 -16.85 -1.25
C ARG A 318 -21.91 -17.15 -2.37
N SER A 319 -22.72 -18.21 -2.24
CA SER A 319 -23.73 -18.60 -3.22
C SER A 319 -25.10 -17.92 -3.07
N LEU A 320 -25.26 -17.05 -2.06
CA LEU A 320 -26.47 -16.26 -1.84
C LEU A 320 -26.45 -14.95 -2.65
N THR A 321 -27.60 -14.57 -3.20
CA THR A 321 -27.76 -13.22 -3.76
C THR A 321 -27.70 -12.15 -2.65
N ARG A 322 -27.55 -10.88 -3.03
CA ARG A 322 -27.69 -9.74 -2.11
C ARG A 322 -28.98 -9.78 -1.29
N ALA A 323 -30.11 -10.12 -1.90
CA ALA A 323 -31.40 -10.20 -1.21
C ALA A 323 -31.43 -11.38 -0.21
N GLN A 324 -30.85 -12.52 -0.59
CA GLN A 324 -30.78 -13.70 0.26
C GLN A 324 -29.81 -13.53 1.44
N LEU A 325 -28.72 -12.78 1.28
CA LEU A 325 -27.87 -12.37 2.41
C LEU A 325 -28.65 -11.49 3.40
N GLU A 326 -29.41 -10.49 2.94
CA GLU A 326 -30.24 -9.66 3.82
C GLU A 326 -31.35 -10.46 4.52
N LEU A 327 -31.97 -11.43 3.84
CA LEU A 327 -32.92 -12.38 4.44
C LEU A 327 -32.24 -13.22 5.54
N PHE A 328 -31.10 -13.84 5.23
CA PHE A 328 -30.32 -14.64 6.15
C PHE A 328 -29.89 -13.84 7.39
N ILE A 329 -29.37 -12.62 7.20
CA ILE A 329 -28.96 -11.72 8.28
C ILE A 329 -30.18 -11.30 9.12
N GLY A 330 -31.29 -10.95 8.46
CA GLY A 330 -32.54 -10.53 9.10
C GLY A 330 -33.14 -11.62 9.97
N VAL A 331 -33.21 -12.86 9.48
CA VAL A 331 -33.69 -14.03 10.23
C VAL A 331 -32.75 -14.38 11.39
N SER A 332 -31.43 -14.39 11.15
CA SER A 332 -30.45 -14.71 12.21
C SER A 332 -30.55 -13.76 13.41
N LEU A 333 -30.86 -12.48 13.15
CA LEU A 333 -31.11 -11.47 14.19
C LEU A 333 -32.43 -11.65 14.95
N LEU A 334 -33.37 -12.49 14.48
CA LEU A 334 -34.61 -12.80 15.19
C LEU A 334 -34.49 -14.01 16.15
N GLY A 335 -33.51 -14.90 15.93
CA GLY A 335 -33.22 -16.02 16.84
C GLY A 335 -32.32 -15.62 18.01
N GLU A 336 -31.15 -15.03 17.72
CA GLU A 336 -30.11 -14.71 18.72
C GLU A 336 -30.02 -13.19 19.04
N GLY A 337 -31.08 -12.44 18.74
CA GLY A 337 -31.17 -11.00 18.94
C GLY A 337 -31.65 -10.59 20.33
N HIS A 338 -30.76 -9.98 21.13
CA HIS A 338 -31.22 -9.17 22.27
C HIS A 338 -31.73 -7.81 21.78
N ASP A 339 -33.04 -7.71 21.60
CA ASP A 339 -33.74 -6.48 21.20
C ASP A 339 -33.80 -5.48 22.37
N ASN A 340 -32.63 -4.95 22.73
CA ASN A 340 -32.42 -4.12 23.91
C ASN A 340 -32.95 -2.70 23.62
N ARG A 341 -34.22 -2.49 23.96
CA ARG A 341 -35.15 -1.36 23.65
C ARG A 341 -34.66 0.09 23.86
N THR A 342 -33.41 0.30 24.22
CA THR A 342 -32.78 1.61 24.44
C THR A 342 -31.58 1.89 23.53
N THR A 343 -31.10 0.91 22.75
CA THR A 343 -29.94 1.07 21.86
C THR A 343 -30.20 0.49 20.47
N ASP A 344 -30.35 1.39 19.49
CA ASP A 344 -30.79 1.17 18.11
C ASP A 344 -29.70 0.51 17.21
N THR A 345 -29.11 -0.58 17.70
CA THR A 345 -27.95 -1.29 17.09
C THR A 345 -28.22 -2.78 16.92
N LYS A 346 -28.49 -3.20 15.67
CA LYS A 346 -28.59 -4.62 15.29
C LYS A 346 -27.30 -5.36 15.64
N ALA A 347 -27.40 -6.42 16.45
CA ALA A 347 -26.25 -7.21 16.85
C ALA A 347 -26.65 -8.62 17.30
N LEU A 348 -25.77 -9.57 17.05
CA LEU A 348 -25.92 -10.99 17.35
C LEU A 348 -24.77 -11.42 18.27
N SER A 349 -25.03 -12.32 19.22
CA SER A 349 -24.00 -12.84 20.14
C SER A 349 -23.95 -14.36 20.10
N GLN A 350 -22.75 -14.95 19.99
CA GLN A 350 -22.60 -16.40 19.84
C GLN A 350 -21.46 -17.00 20.66
N LYS A 351 -21.66 -18.23 21.13
CA LYS A 351 -20.62 -19.00 21.83
C LYS A 351 -19.51 -19.46 20.88
N SER A 352 -19.87 -19.84 19.65
CA SER A 352 -18.91 -20.24 18.62
C SER A 352 -18.28 -19.01 17.97
N ARG A 353 -16.94 -18.92 18.01
CA ARG A 353 -16.18 -17.90 17.29
C ARG A 353 -16.40 -18.03 15.78
N ALA A 354 -16.30 -19.24 15.24
CA ALA A 354 -16.48 -19.52 13.81
C ALA A 354 -17.89 -19.14 13.30
N ALA A 355 -18.94 -19.37 14.09
CA ALA A 355 -20.29 -18.94 13.72
C ALA A 355 -20.42 -17.41 13.72
N ALA A 356 -19.74 -16.70 14.63
CA ALA A 356 -19.66 -15.25 14.63
C ALA A 356 -18.84 -14.70 13.45
N ASP A 357 -17.74 -15.36 13.06
CA ASP A 357 -16.97 -15.01 11.86
C ASP A 357 -17.79 -15.22 10.57
N ALA A 358 -18.51 -16.34 10.45
CA ALA A 358 -19.42 -16.62 9.33
C ALA A 358 -20.56 -15.59 9.22
N PHE A 359 -21.15 -15.17 10.35
CA PHE A 359 -22.14 -14.10 10.36
C PHE A 359 -21.52 -12.72 10.04
N GLN A 360 -20.29 -12.44 10.49
CA GLN A 360 -19.56 -11.23 10.10
C GLN A 360 -19.30 -11.23 8.58
N PHE A 361 -18.88 -12.36 8.01
CA PHE A 361 -18.66 -12.56 6.58
C PHE A 361 -19.93 -12.28 5.76
N ALA A 362 -21.06 -12.89 6.13
CA ALA A 362 -22.35 -12.66 5.48
C ALA A 362 -22.75 -11.17 5.46
N ALA A 363 -22.64 -10.51 6.62
CA ALA A 363 -22.94 -9.08 6.75
C ALA A 363 -21.96 -8.19 5.95
N THR A 364 -20.69 -8.54 5.90
CA THR A 364 -19.67 -7.84 5.09
C THR A 364 -19.91 -8.00 3.58
N LEU A 365 -20.33 -9.18 3.09
CA LEU A 365 -20.71 -9.37 1.67
C LEU A 365 -21.99 -8.62 1.30
N ALA A 366 -22.97 -8.59 2.20
CA ALA A 366 -24.12 -7.70 2.10
C ALA A 366 -23.73 -6.20 2.14
N GLY A 367 -22.49 -5.85 2.47
CA GLY A 367 -22.00 -4.46 2.46
C GLY A 367 -22.30 -3.69 3.73
N HIS A 368 -22.75 -4.35 4.81
CA HIS A 368 -22.80 -3.76 6.14
C HIS A 368 -21.38 -3.60 6.68
N ALA A 369 -21.09 -2.46 7.29
CA ALA A 369 -19.90 -2.33 8.12
C ALA A 369 -20.13 -3.12 9.42
N THR A 370 -19.12 -3.85 9.88
CA THR A 370 -19.24 -4.78 11.00
C THR A 370 -18.15 -4.55 12.03
N SER A 371 -18.35 -5.09 13.23
CA SER A 371 -17.25 -5.37 14.15
C SER A 371 -17.58 -6.58 15.00
N LEU A 372 -16.64 -7.50 15.13
CA LEU A 372 -16.72 -8.66 16.02
C LEU A 372 -15.93 -8.36 17.31
N ARG A 373 -16.48 -8.69 18.49
CA ARG A 373 -15.84 -8.45 19.80
C ARG A 373 -15.99 -9.64 20.72
N ARG A 374 -14.90 -10.04 21.38
CA ARG A 374 -14.92 -10.97 22.53
C ARG A 374 -15.65 -10.31 23.70
N ARG A 375 -16.44 -11.10 24.43
CA ARG A 375 -16.99 -10.78 25.75
C ARG A 375 -16.57 -11.90 26.69
N PRO A 376 -15.76 -11.62 27.73
CA PRO A 376 -15.35 -12.64 28.69
C PRO A 376 -16.54 -13.17 29.49
N PRO A 377 -16.38 -14.33 30.17
CA PRO A 377 -17.38 -14.87 31.08
C PRO A 377 -17.88 -13.86 32.12
N THR A 378 -19.12 -14.02 32.55
CA THR A 378 -19.78 -13.22 33.59
C THR A 378 -20.40 -14.14 34.65
N ALA A 379 -20.86 -13.56 35.77
CA ALA A 379 -21.59 -14.31 36.79
C ALA A 379 -22.87 -15.01 36.28
N SER A 380 -23.42 -14.59 35.12
CA SER A 380 -24.58 -15.19 34.47
C SER A 380 -24.25 -15.96 33.18
N THR A 381 -22.98 -16.06 32.78
CA THR A 381 -22.55 -16.71 31.54
C THR A 381 -21.12 -17.24 31.68
N SER A 382 -20.96 -18.53 31.95
CA SER A 382 -19.69 -19.16 32.33
C SER A 382 -18.69 -19.41 31.18
N TYR A 383 -18.88 -18.77 30.02
CA TYR A 383 -18.08 -18.98 28.82
C TYR A 383 -17.98 -17.70 27.99
N ASP A 384 -16.94 -17.61 27.14
CA ASP A 384 -16.77 -16.51 26.19
C ASP A 384 -17.94 -16.40 25.21
N MET A 385 -18.32 -15.17 24.90
CA MET A 385 -19.33 -14.84 23.89
C MET A 385 -18.76 -13.87 22.86
N TRP A 386 -19.00 -14.12 21.59
CA TRP A 386 -18.56 -13.32 20.45
C TRP A 386 -19.73 -12.49 19.94
N LYS A 387 -19.67 -11.17 20.14
CA LYS A 387 -20.71 -10.24 19.67
C LYS A 387 -20.31 -9.63 18.33
N VAL A 388 -21.13 -9.82 17.31
CA VAL A 388 -21.05 -9.08 16.04
C VAL A 388 -22.05 -7.93 16.09
N GLU A 389 -21.60 -6.71 15.85
CA GLU A 389 -22.41 -5.48 15.87
C GLU A 389 -22.42 -4.86 14.46
N LEU A 390 -23.60 -4.75 13.84
CA LEU A 390 -23.78 -4.11 12.53
C LEU A 390 -23.73 -2.58 12.71
N ARG A 391 -22.88 -1.92 11.94
CA ARG A 391 -22.51 -0.50 12.10
C ARG A 391 -23.32 0.37 11.15
N ARG A 392 -24.08 1.33 11.72
CA ARG A 392 -24.79 2.40 10.97
C ARG A 392 -23.88 3.30 10.12
N LYS A 393 -22.57 3.30 10.39
CA LYS A 393 -21.58 4.08 9.65
C LYS A 393 -20.76 3.11 8.80
N THR A 394 -20.85 3.25 7.49
CA THR A 394 -20.05 2.55 6.49
C THR A 394 -18.64 3.12 6.33
N HIS A 395 -18.25 4.12 7.14
CA HIS A 395 -16.97 4.80 7.05
C HIS A 395 -16.48 5.40 8.40
N LEU A 396 -15.17 5.46 8.60
CA LEU A 396 -14.50 6.16 9.71
C LEU A 396 -13.84 7.45 9.19
N ALA A 397 -13.88 8.54 9.98
CA ALA A 397 -13.05 9.73 9.74
C ALA A 397 -12.03 9.89 10.88
N PRO A 398 -10.76 9.40 10.75
CA PRO A 398 -9.88 9.19 11.91
C PRO A 398 -9.53 10.47 12.68
N ARG A 399 -8.99 11.50 12.01
CA ARG A 399 -8.64 12.77 12.66
C ARG A 399 -9.87 13.44 13.29
N ALA A 400 -11.03 13.36 12.62
CA ALA A 400 -12.29 13.89 13.13
C ALA A 400 -12.92 13.09 14.27
N ALA A 401 -12.55 11.81 14.45
CA ALA A 401 -12.94 10.99 15.60
C ALA A 401 -12.04 11.30 16.82
N ALA A 402 -10.73 11.40 16.62
CA ALA A 402 -9.76 11.79 17.65
C ALA A 402 -10.03 13.20 18.19
N ALA A 403 -10.25 14.18 17.28
CA ALA A 403 -10.51 15.58 17.64
C ALA A 403 -11.77 15.80 18.51
N ARG A 404 -12.69 14.83 18.58
CA ARG A 404 -13.92 14.92 19.40
C ARG A 404 -13.70 14.56 20.88
N LYS A 405 -12.46 14.28 21.31
CA LYS A 405 -12.14 13.72 22.65
C LYS A 405 -12.99 12.47 22.96
N SER A 406 -13.28 11.69 21.93
CA SER A 406 -14.01 10.42 22.05
C SER A 406 -13.05 9.27 22.36
N ALA A 407 -13.58 8.07 22.63
CA ALA A 407 -12.77 6.86 22.79
C ALA A 407 -12.24 6.34 21.43
N PHE A 408 -11.47 7.21 20.75
CA PHE A 408 -10.71 6.91 19.55
C PHE A 408 -9.39 7.68 19.59
N THR A 409 -8.27 6.96 19.48
CA THR A 409 -6.90 7.49 19.62
C THR A 409 -6.08 7.25 18.36
N ILE A 410 -5.08 8.11 18.14
CA ILE A 410 -4.04 7.92 17.13
C ILE A 410 -2.70 8.09 17.85
N THR A 411 -1.88 7.04 17.88
CA THR A 411 -0.65 6.95 18.68
C THR A 411 0.53 6.48 17.82
N ARG A 412 1.73 6.99 18.11
CA ARG A 412 3.00 6.38 17.66
C ARG A 412 3.39 5.32 18.69
N GLU A 413 3.71 4.12 18.23
CA GLU A 413 4.01 2.96 19.07
C GLU A 413 5.21 2.18 18.52
N PRO A 414 6.15 1.72 19.36
CA PRO A 414 7.20 0.81 18.95
C PRO A 414 6.59 -0.56 18.62
N TYR A 415 7.08 -1.19 17.56
CA TYR A 415 6.65 -2.50 17.10
C TYR A 415 7.82 -3.30 16.54
N GLU A 416 7.96 -4.55 16.97
CA GLU A 416 9.10 -5.41 16.65
C GLU A 416 8.71 -6.61 15.77
N GLY A 417 7.42 -6.85 15.55
CA GLY A 417 6.92 -7.93 14.72
C GLY A 417 7.13 -7.73 13.23
N HIS A 418 6.71 -8.70 12.43
CA HIS A 418 6.75 -8.61 10.97
C HIS A 418 5.83 -7.50 10.46
N ILE A 419 6.27 -6.79 9.43
CA ILE A 419 5.36 -5.98 8.61
C ILE A 419 4.93 -6.85 7.43
N TRP A 420 3.73 -6.62 6.91
CA TRP A 420 3.29 -7.27 5.68
C TRP A 420 2.43 -6.36 4.81
N CYS A 421 2.24 -6.77 3.56
CA CYS A 421 1.18 -6.25 2.69
C CYS A 421 0.92 -7.22 1.54
N PRO A 422 -0.33 -7.61 1.25
CA PRO A 422 -0.68 -8.31 0.03
C PRO A 422 -0.80 -7.34 -1.15
N THR A 423 -0.35 -7.77 -2.33
CA THR A 423 -0.54 -7.07 -3.61
C THR A 423 -1.82 -7.58 -4.28
N THR A 424 -2.65 -6.70 -4.82
CA THR A 424 -3.89 -7.04 -5.55
C THR A 424 -4.06 -6.17 -6.80
N PRO A 425 -4.86 -6.58 -7.81
CA PRO A 425 -5.01 -5.83 -9.07
C PRO A 425 -5.61 -4.43 -8.90
N ASN A 426 -6.53 -4.24 -7.96
CA ASN A 426 -7.08 -2.92 -7.59
C ASN A 426 -6.11 -2.06 -6.75
N GLY A 427 -4.98 -2.62 -6.31
CA GLY A 427 -4.12 -2.06 -5.26
C GLY A 427 -4.69 -2.21 -3.84
N THR A 428 -5.99 -2.46 -3.67
CA THR A 428 -6.72 -2.51 -2.39
C THR A 428 -7.07 -3.93 -1.93
N TRP A 429 -7.25 -4.14 -0.63
CA TRP A 429 -7.72 -5.39 -0.04
C TRP A 429 -8.47 -5.14 1.26
N LEU A 430 -9.46 -5.97 1.60
CA LEU A 430 -10.24 -5.82 2.81
C LEU A 430 -9.49 -6.41 4.01
N ALA A 431 -9.01 -5.52 4.86
CA ALA A 431 -8.30 -5.84 6.10
C ALA A 431 -9.26 -6.03 7.28
N ARG A 432 -8.83 -6.78 8.30
CA ARG A 432 -9.44 -6.79 9.65
C ARG A 432 -8.40 -6.78 10.76
N ARG A 433 -8.63 -6.00 11.82
CA ARG A 433 -7.81 -6.00 13.05
C ARG A 433 -8.71 -5.71 14.27
N ASP A 434 -8.47 -6.39 15.39
CA ASP A 434 -9.41 -6.51 16.54
C ASP A 434 -10.89 -6.66 16.12
N GLY A 435 -11.14 -7.47 15.09
CA GLY A 435 -12.49 -7.71 14.56
C GLY A 435 -13.13 -6.55 13.77
N THR A 436 -12.42 -5.45 13.49
CA THR A 436 -12.87 -4.24 12.74
C THR A 436 -12.22 -4.14 11.34
N VAL A 437 -12.80 -3.45 10.33
CA VAL A 437 -12.64 -3.79 8.87
C VAL A 437 -12.36 -2.56 7.90
N TYR A 438 -11.40 -2.59 6.92
CA TYR A 438 -10.87 -1.43 6.04
C TYR A 438 -9.87 -1.78 4.81
N PHE A 439 -8.99 -0.88 4.17
CA PHE A 439 -8.16 -1.08 2.86
C PHE A 439 -6.79 -0.25 2.51
N THR A 440 -5.89 -0.55 1.46
CA THR A 440 -4.54 0.15 1.04
C THR A 440 -3.88 0.11 -0.46
N GLY A 441 -2.54 0.35 -0.82
CA GLY A 441 -1.76 0.27 -2.20
C GLY A 441 -0.26 0.91 -2.47
N ASN A 442 0.51 0.82 -3.67
CA ASN A 442 2.07 0.71 -3.99
C ASN A 442 3.03 1.83 -4.91
N SER A 443 4.39 1.76 -5.41
CA SER A 443 5.40 2.82 -6.16
C SER A 443 6.84 2.64 -7.09
N PHE A 444 8.16 3.25 -7.01
CA PHE A 444 9.31 3.65 -8.13
C PHE A 444 10.98 3.81 -8.07
N MET A 445 11.84 3.82 -9.19
CA MET A 445 13.30 4.38 -9.47
C MET A 445 13.93 4.38 -10.99
N ALA A 446 15.29 4.28 -11.35
CA ALA A 446 16.03 4.27 -12.74
C ALA A 446 17.63 3.89 -12.81
N CYS A 447 18.51 4.06 -13.91
CA CYS A 447 20.00 3.57 -14.05
C CYS A 447 21.09 4.08 -15.17
N PRO A 448 22.41 3.60 -15.26
CA PRO A 448 23.56 3.98 -16.19
C PRO A 448 23.75 3.53 -17.66
N HIS A 449 23.34 2.33 -18.09
CA HIS A 449 23.72 1.74 -19.39
C HIS A 449 22.99 2.36 -20.61
N GLY A 450 22.52 3.59 -20.47
CA GLY A 450 21.56 4.22 -21.36
C GLY A 450 20.13 3.73 -21.20
N TYR A 451 19.81 2.95 -20.16
CA TYR A 451 18.46 2.40 -19.94
C TYR A 451 17.68 3.19 -18.89
N VAL A 452 16.39 3.40 -19.16
CA VAL A 452 15.42 3.97 -18.20
C VAL A 452 14.55 2.82 -17.70
N MET A 453 14.33 2.71 -16.38
CA MET A 453 13.55 1.61 -15.79
C MET A 453 12.36 2.14 -14.99
N GLU A 454 11.14 1.67 -15.28
CA GLU A 454 9.89 2.27 -14.79
C GLU A 454 9.54 1.91 -13.33
N GLY A 455 8.45 2.49 -12.78
CA GLY A 455 7.99 2.18 -11.42
C GLY A 455 6.84 3.05 -10.87
N ARG A 456 7.04 4.32 -10.46
CA ARG A 456 5.90 5.24 -10.20
C ARG A 456 5.25 5.62 -11.53
N GLY A 457 5.95 5.49 -12.65
CA GLY A 457 5.36 5.68 -13.96
C GLY A 457 4.81 7.09 -14.17
N LEU A 458 4.12 7.26 -15.30
CA LEU A 458 3.49 8.52 -15.66
C LEU A 458 2.24 8.79 -14.81
N TYR A 459 1.94 10.08 -14.61
CA TYR A 459 0.75 10.58 -13.93
C TYR A 459 0.60 10.08 -12.49
N ARG A 460 1.71 10.13 -11.74
CA ARG A 460 1.80 9.64 -10.37
C ARG A 460 2.62 10.57 -9.47
N TYR A 461 2.08 10.78 -8.27
CA TYR A 461 2.68 11.54 -7.18
C TYR A 461 3.99 10.88 -6.76
N GLN A 462 5.06 11.64 -6.61
CA GLN A 462 6.38 11.15 -6.22
C GLN A 462 6.51 11.02 -4.70
N ALA A 463 7.60 10.42 -4.20
CA ALA A 463 7.96 10.47 -2.77
C ALA A 463 9.41 10.88 -2.52
N ALA A 464 10.12 11.28 -3.57
CA ALA A 464 11.54 11.56 -3.49
C ALA A 464 11.86 12.99 -3.03
N GLN A 465 10.98 13.98 -3.26
CA GLN A 465 11.33 15.41 -3.24
C GLN A 465 11.28 16.11 -1.86
N GLY A 466 11.13 15.36 -0.76
CA GLY A 466 10.99 15.90 0.61
C GLY A 466 9.75 16.78 0.92
N THR A 467 9.06 17.31 -0.10
CA THR A 467 7.96 18.28 0.02
C THR A 467 6.75 17.87 -0.81
N THR A 468 5.54 18.20 -0.35
CA THR A 468 4.30 17.92 -1.09
C THR A 468 4.28 18.59 -2.47
N ALA A 469 4.76 19.84 -2.55
CA ALA A 469 4.77 20.61 -3.79
C ALA A 469 5.86 20.16 -4.79
N GLY A 470 6.99 19.61 -4.33
CA GLY A 470 7.91 18.89 -5.21
C GLY A 470 7.26 17.61 -5.72
N ASN A 471 6.76 16.78 -4.79
CA ASN A 471 6.22 15.46 -5.08
C ASN A 471 4.97 15.43 -5.98
N SER A 472 4.14 16.48 -5.98
CA SER A 472 2.98 16.55 -6.88
C SER A 472 3.29 17.12 -8.27
N ASN A 473 4.33 17.94 -8.40
CA ASN A 473 4.50 18.83 -9.56
C ASN A 473 5.73 18.51 -10.43
N TYR A 474 6.68 17.71 -9.95
CA TYR A 474 7.85 17.27 -10.71
C TYR A 474 7.92 15.74 -10.75
N TYR A 475 8.36 15.16 -11.88
CA TYR A 475 8.75 13.75 -11.92
C TYR A 475 10.11 13.57 -11.24
N SER A 476 10.40 12.34 -10.78
CA SER A 476 11.73 11.98 -10.26
C SER A 476 12.45 11.10 -11.29
N VAL A 477 13.77 11.26 -11.41
CA VAL A 477 14.65 10.22 -11.95
C VAL A 477 15.80 10.03 -10.97
N THR A 478 16.07 8.79 -10.58
CA THR A 478 17.26 8.45 -9.79
C THR A 478 18.31 7.88 -10.73
N LEU A 479 19.50 8.46 -10.73
CA LEU A 479 20.68 7.88 -11.35
C LEU A 479 21.13 6.70 -10.49
N ALA A 480 21.27 5.48 -11.05
CA ALA A 480 21.84 4.36 -10.28
C ALA A 480 23.36 4.45 -10.22
N CYS A 481 23.84 5.40 -9.42
CA CYS A 481 25.23 5.74 -9.14
C CYS A 481 25.28 6.47 -7.78
N GLY A 482 26.35 6.26 -7.01
CA GLY A 482 26.61 6.98 -5.77
C GLY A 482 27.33 8.33 -5.94
N PRO A 483 27.82 8.95 -4.83
CA PRO A 483 28.57 10.21 -4.86
C PRO A 483 29.91 10.17 -5.60
N GLY A 484 30.60 9.03 -5.62
CA GLY A 484 31.92 8.81 -6.24
C GLY A 484 31.90 7.88 -7.46
N ASP A 485 30.75 7.32 -7.81
CA ASP A 485 30.56 6.63 -9.09
C ASP A 485 30.62 7.60 -10.28
N PRO A 486 31.15 7.17 -11.45
CA PRO A 486 31.09 7.96 -12.66
C PRO A 486 29.66 8.04 -13.22
N ILE A 487 29.38 9.09 -14.00
CA ILE A 487 28.09 9.29 -14.70
C ILE A 487 28.37 9.27 -16.21
N PRO A 488 28.35 8.10 -16.87
CA PRO A 488 28.74 7.97 -18.27
C PRO A 488 27.78 8.70 -19.22
N GLY A 489 28.28 9.10 -20.40
CA GLY A 489 27.48 9.85 -21.37
C GLY A 489 26.15 9.17 -21.76
N ALA A 490 26.12 7.85 -21.86
CA ALA A 490 24.89 7.09 -22.11
C ALA A 490 23.82 7.30 -21.03
N GLN A 491 24.20 7.45 -19.75
CA GLN A 491 23.27 7.73 -18.65
C GLN A 491 22.68 9.13 -18.75
N VAL A 492 23.51 10.10 -19.14
CA VAL A 492 23.09 11.49 -19.38
C VAL A 492 22.10 11.55 -20.54
N ASP A 493 22.37 10.84 -21.63
CA ASP A 493 21.45 10.76 -22.78
C ASP A 493 20.15 10.02 -22.45
N ALA A 494 20.17 8.95 -21.64
CA ALA A 494 18.92 8.33 -21.16
C ALA A 494 18.04 9.29 -20.34
N VAL A 495 18.64 10.16 -19.52
CA VAL A 495 17.92 11.21 -18.78
C VAL A 495 17.41 12.32 -19.72
N ARG A 496 18.19 12.68 -20.75
CA ARG A 496 17.76 13.62 -21.80
C ARG A 496 16.60 13.06 -22.63
N GLU A 497 16.65 11.80 -23.04
CA GLU A 497 15.58 11.10 -23.76
C GLU A 497 14.32 11.01 -22.91
N LEU A 498 14.44 10.59 -21.64
CA LEU A 498 13.33 10.59 -20.67
C LEU A 498 12.71 11.98 -20.54
N ARG A 499 13.52 13.02 -20.36
CA ARG A 499 13.02 14.41 -20.28
C ARG A 499 12.37 14.85 -21.59
N ALA A 500 12.97 14.58 -22.73
CA ALA A 500 12.46 14.98 -24.05
C ALA A 500 11.08 14.35 -24.34
N TRP A 501 10.89 13.10 -23.94
CA TRP A 501 9.61 12.37 -23.99
C TRP A 501 8.59 12.86 -22.95
N LEU A 502 9.03 13.21 -21.73
CA LEU A 502 8.16 13.83 -20.72
C LEU A 502 7.73 15.26 -21.06
N MET A 503 8.43 15.94 -21.97
CA MET A 503 8.08 17.28 -22.48
C MET A 503 7.06 17.25 -23.63
N GLU A 504 6.56 16.07 -24.03
CA GLU A 504 5.59 15.93 -25.12
C GLU A 504 4.16 16.34 -24.73
N PRO A 505 3.27 16.68 -25.68
CA PRO A 505 1.97 17.28 -25.37
C PRO A 505 1.10 16.55 -24.34
N ASP A 506 1.15 15.21 -24.33
CA ASP A 506 0.31 14.39 -23.44
C ASP A 506 0.84 14.34 -21.99
N SER A 507 2.17 14.36 -21.81
CA SER A 507 2.88 14.24 -20.52
C SER A 507 3.42 15.57 -19.97
N SER A 508 3.35 16.62 -20.78
CA SER A 508 4.11 17.89 -20.73
C SER A 508 4.55 18.39 -19.35
N ILE A 509 5.80 18.07 -18.99
CA ILE A 509 6.59 18.90 -18.08
C ILE A 509 7.17 20.11 -18.80
N ALA A 510 7.30 21.23 -18.08
CA ALA A 510 8.22 22.28 -18.45
C ALA A 510 9.65 21.73 -18.50
N GLY A 511 10.48 22.20 -19.43
CA GLY A 511 11.85 21.69 -19.64
C GLY A 511 12.87 21.98 -18.53
N ARG A 512 12.43 22.32 -17.32
CA ARG A 512 13.28 22.59 -16.15
C ARG A 512 13.82 21.28 -15.56
N VAL A 513 15.10 21.30 -15.21
CA VAL A 513 15.74 20.24 -14.42
C VAL A 513 16.18 20.84 -13.09
N LEU A 514 16.09 20.05 -12.02
CA LEU A 514 16.51 20.39 -10.65
C LEU A 514 17.20 19.17 -10.00
N GLY A 515 17.93 19.38 -8.91
CA GLY A 515 18.39 18.32 -8.01
C GLY A 515 17.52 18.24 -6.76
N HIS A 516 17.55 17.12 -6.03
CA HIS A 516 16.78 16.99 -4.78
C HIS A 516 17.08 18.11 -3.75
N ARG A 517 18.35 18.51 -3.62
CA ARG A 517 18.76 19.63 -2.75
C ARG A 517 18.14 21.00 -3.05
N ASP A 518 17.46 21.17 -4.19
CA ASP A 518 16.64 22.37 -4.48
C ASP A 518 15.31 22.41 -3.70
N PHE A 519 14.91 21.29 -3.08
CA PHE A 519 13.63 21.14 -2.37
C PHE A 519 13.77 20.95 -0.85
N THR A 520 14.91 20.43 -0.39
CA THR A 520 15.19 20.16 1.04
C THR A 520 16.70 20.09 1.29
N SER A 521 17.14 20.24 2.54
CA SER A 521 18.56 20.09 2.88
C SER A 521 18.98 18.61 2.82
N THR A 522 19.80 18.26 1.83
CA THR A 522 20.30 16.89 1.59
C THR A 522 21.57 16.90 0.74
N SER A 523 22.38 15.83 0.83
CA SER A 523 23.50 15.60 -0.08
C SER A 523 23.04 15.24 -1.50
N CYS A 524 21.82 14.71 -1.67
CA CYS A 524 21.29 14.28 -2.97
C CYS A 524 21.17 15.46 -3.97
N PRO A 525 21.58 15.32 -5.25
CA PRO A 525 22.03 14.11 -5.96
C PRO A 525 23.57 13.91 -6.01
N GLY A 526 24.31 14.38 -5.01
CA GLY A 526 25.77 14.45 -5.08
C GLY A 526 26.25 15.65 -5.91
N ASP A 527 27.51 16.07 -5.69
CA ASP A 527 28.00 17.35 -6.22
C ASP A 527 28.27 17.31 -7.73
N THR A 528 28.67 16.17 -8.29
CA THR A 528 28.81 16.00 -9.75
C THR A 528 27.47 16.11 -10.47
N ALA A 529 26.49 15.28 -10.12
CA ALA A 529 25.18 15.35 -10.78
C ALA A 529 24.52 16.73 -10.59
N TYR A 530 24.74 17.39 -9.44
CA TYR A 530 24.24 18.74 -9.21
C TYR A 530 24.97 19.80 -10.07
N ARG A 531 26.30 19.74 -10.24
CA ARG A 531 27.03 20.56 -11.23
C ARG A 531 26.47 20.36 -12.65
N MET A 532 26.17 19.12 -13.03
CA MET A 532 25.59 18.80 -14.35
C MET A 532 24.14 19.31 -14.51
N VAL A 533 23.36 19.37 -13.42
CA VAL A 533 22.05 20.07 -13.41
C VAL A 533 22.24 21.58 -13.59
N GLN A 534 23.15 22.21 -12.83
CA GLN A 534 23.41 23.65 -12.88
C GLN A 534 24.00 24.11 -14.23
N GLY A 535 24.89 23.33 -14.83
CA GLY A 535 25.44 23.55 -16.19
C GLY A 535 24.46 23.20 -17.32
N GLY A 536 23.23 22.79 -17.00
CA GLY A 536 22.19 22.47 -17.96
C GLY A 536 22.44 21.20 -18.79
N THR A 537 23.38 20.33 -18.39
CA THR A 537 23.79 19.15 -19.16
C THR A 537 22.62 18.21 -19.46
N PHE A 538 21.74 17.98 -18.48
CA PHE A 538 20.49 17.20 -18.63
C PHE A 538 19.35 17.98 -19.32
N ALA A 539 19.50 19.29 -19.53
CA ALA A 539 18.50 20.14 -20.19
C ALA A 539 18.71 20.27 -21.71
N ARG A 540 19.88 19.85 -22.21
CA ARG A 540 20.24 19.71 -23.64
C ARG A 540 19.43 18.62 -24.34
N ALA A 541 19.58 18.52 -25.66
CA ALA A 541 18.97 17.44 -26.46
C ALA A 541 19.74 16.12 -26.29
N PRO A 542 19.10 14.95 -26.52
CA PRO A 542 19.80 13.68 -26.64
C PRO A 542 20.88 13.73 -27.73
N GLY A 543 22.09 13.26 -27.43
CA GLY A 543 23.23 13.28 -28.34
C GLY A 543 23.97 14.62 -28.45
N ASP A 544 23.52 15.69 -27.77
CA ASP A 544 24.31 16.93 -27.65
C ASP A 544 25.62 16.63 -26.91
N SER A 545 26.75 17.16 -27.39
CA SER A 545 28.06 16.87 -26.80
C SER A 545 28.07 17.15 -25.29
N ILE A 546 28.56 16.16 -24.56
CA ILE A 546 28.72 16.21 -23.11
C ILE A 546 30.15 16.73 -22.87
N SER A 547 30.24 17.89 -22.23
CA SER A 547 31.49 18.33 -21.60
C SER A 547 31.72 17.40 -20.41
N ASP A 548 32.71 16.52 -20.53
CA ASP A 548 32.93 15.43 -19.57
C ASP A 548 33.29 15.98 -18.18
N THR A 549 32.79 15.33 -17.13
CA THR A 549 33.01 15.74 -15.72
C THR A 549 33.01 14.57 -14.72
N THR A 550 33.08 13.30 -15.18
CA THR A 550 33.23 12.13 -14.28
C THR A 550 33.83 10.87 -14.94
N GLU A 551 35.10 10.95 -15.36
CA GLU A 551 36.14 10.06 -14.81
C GLU A 551 37.47 10.81 -14.83
N GLU A 552 37.76 11.55 -13.76
CA GLU A 552 39.11 11.84 -13.26
C GLU A 552 39.02 12.55 -11.89
N ASP A 553 40.08 12.48 -11.09
CA ASP A 553 40.26 13.38 -9.94
C ASP A 553 40.34 14.82 -10.47
N PRO A 554 39.78 15.86 -9.82
CA PRO A 554 39.74 17.22 -10.37
C PRO A 554 41.13 17.82 -10.66
N LEU A 555 42.21 17.22 -10.17
CA LEU A 555 43.57 17.58 -10.54
C LEU A 555 44.09 16.84 -11.77
N ILE A 556 43.67 15.59 -12.01
CA ILE A 556 44.12 14.82 -13.18
C ILE A 556 43.47 15.41 -14.44
N GLY A 557 44.22 15.41 -15.54
CA GLY A 557 43.79 15.99 -16.81
C GLY A 557 43.96 17.52 -16.90
N LEU A 558 44.22 18.22 -15.79
CA LEU A 558 44.59 19.65 -15.81
C LEU A 558 45.86 19.87 -16.63
N SER A 559 45.87 20.91 -17.45
CA SER A 559 46.91 21.21 -18.43
C SER A 559 47.16 22.72 -18.56
N LYS A 560 48.27 23.10 -19.22
CA LYS A 560 48.60 24.51 -19.46
C LYS A 560 47.46 25.27 -20.18
N GLY A 561 47.06 26.38 -19.60
CA GLY A 561 45.93 27.21 -20.07
C GLY A 561 44.57 26.88 -19.45
N ASP A 562 44.47 25.83 -18.63
CA ASP A 562 43.30 25.63 -17.76
C ASP A 562 43.27 26.66 -16.63
N THR A 563 42.07 27.00 -16.15
CA THR A 563 41.88 27.99 -15.07
C THR A 563 40.80 27.58 -14.06
N GLY A 564 40.93 28.03 -12.81
CA GLY A 564 39.91 27.91 -11.76
C GLY A 564 40.35 27.19 -10.49
N GLU A 565 39.39 26.82 -9.64
CA GLU A 565 39.64 26.26 -8.29
C GLU A 565 40.41 24.93 -8.32
N ALA A 566 40.29 24.14 -9.38
CA ALA A 566 41.09 22.92 -9.56
C ALA A 566 42.57 23.23 -9.75
N VAL A 567 42.90 24.27 -10.52
CA VAL A 567 44.27 24.77 -10.69
C VAL A 567 44.80 25.37 -9.39
N LYS A 568 43.97 26.10 -8.63
CA LYS A 568 44.35 26.56 -7.27
C LYS A 568 44.66 25.41 -6.33
N ALA A 569 43.89 24.32 -6.38
CA ALA A 569 44.16 23.13 -5.59
C ALA A 569 45.50 22.47 -6.00
N LEU A 570 45.81 22.40 -7.30
CA LEU A 570 47.12 21.97 -7.81
C LEU A 570 48.26 22.85 -7.28
N GLN A 571 48.15 24.18 -7.44
CA GLN A 571 49.13 25.17 -6.98
C GLN A 571 49.33 25.15 -5.45
N ALA A 572 48.24 24.99 -4.69
CA ALA A 572 48.27 24.85 -3.23
C ALA A 572 48.98 23.56 -2.79
N LEU A 573 48.80 22.45 -3.52
CA LEU A 573 49.50 21.20 -3.24
C LEU A 573 50.99 21.28 -3.65
N ILE A 574 51.30 21.91 -4.78
CA ILE A 574 52.70 22.18 -5.20
C ILE A 574 53.42 22.98 -4.09
N THR A 575 52.84 24.08 -3.63
CA THR A 575 53.42 24.90 -2.55
C THR A 575 53.47 24.18 -1.21
N TYR A 576 52.46 23.37 -0.87
CA TYR A 576 52.48 22.51 0.33
C TYR A 576 53.66 21.52 0.35
N THR A 577 54.11 21.03 -0.82
CA THR A 577 55.31 20.17 -0.90
C THR A 577 56.65 20.91 -0.72
N GLY A 578 56.61 22.23 -0.50
CA GLY A 578 57.81 23.08 -0.38
C GLY A 578 58.47 23.38 -1.72
N GLN A 579 57.70 23.43 -2.82
CA GLN A 579 58.12 24.05 -4.07
C GLN A 579 57.57 25.50 -4.12
N GLU A 580 58.24 26.38 -4.85
CA GLU A 580 57.84 27.79 -4.95
C GLU A 580 57.12 28.08 -6.27
N LEU A 581 56.16 29.00 -6.21
CA LEU A 581 55.47 29.61 -7.35
C LEU A 581 55.64 31.14 -7.19
N PRO A 582 56.82 31.70 -7.55
CA PRO A 582 57.24 33.04 -7.16
C PRO A 582 56.64 34.21 -7.97
N GLU A 583 56.10 33.99 -9.16
CA GLU A 583 55.64 35.06 -10.06
C GLU A 583 54.15 35.38 -9.90
N HIS A 584 53.30 34.36 -9.70
CA HIS A 584 51.83 34.48 -9.62
C HIS A 584 51.24 33.72 -8.41
N GLY A 585 51.83 32.58 -8.03
CA GLY A 585 51.48 31.86 -6.80
C GLY A 585 50.27 30.93 -6.93
N VAL A 586 49.23 31.19 -6.12
CA VAL A 586 47.96 30.43 -6.11
C VAL A 586 46.85 31.32 -6.66
N ASP A 587 46.96 31.68 -7.93
CA ASP A 587 46.02 32.55 -8.66
C ASP A 587 44.87 31.77 -9.30
N GLY A 588 45.12 30.52 -9.69
CA GLY A 588 44.22 29.66 -10.44
C GLY A 588 44.41 29.68 -11.96
N ASP A 589 45.59 30.06 -12.47
CA ASP A 589 45.95 29.97 -13.89
C ASP A 589 47.09 28.94 -14.11
N TYR A 590 46.90 28.01 -15.06
CA TYR A 590 47.91 27.00 -15.38
C TYR A 590 48.91 27.56 -16.39
N GLY A 591 49.66 28.58 -15.97
CA GLY A 591 50.78 29.14 -16.72
C GLY A 591 52.04 28.25 -16.73
N ASP A 592 53.12 28.77 -17.32
CA ASP A 592 54.43 28.13 -17.31
C ASP A 592 54.99 27.92 -15.89
N GLU A 593 54.66 28.81 -14.94
CA GLU A 593 54.99 28.68 -13.52
C GLU A 593 54.35 27.44 -12.88
N THR A 594 53.03 27.27 -13.00
CA THR A 594 52.30 26.10 -12.46
C THR A 594 52.86 24.79 -12.99
N ALA A 595 53.25 24.77 -14.28
CA ALA A 595 53.90 23.61 -14.90
C ALA A 595 55.33 23.36 -14.39
N ALA A 596 56.15 24.41 -14.23
CA ALA A 596 57.49 24.30 -13.67
C ALA A 596 57.44 23.79 -12.21
N GLY A 597 56.49 24.28 -11.42
CA GLY A 597 56.18 23.80 -10.08
C GLY A 597 55.85 22.31 -10.07
N LEU A 598 54.88 21.85 -10.88
CA LEU A 598 54.54 20.43 -10.98
C LEU A 598 55.75 19.59 -11.40
N LEU A 599 56.54 20.05 -12.37
CA LEU A 599 57.74 19.34 -12.84
C LEU A 599 58.77 19.17 -11.72
N ALA A 600 58.96 20.19 -10.87
CA ALA A 600 59.84 20.15 -9.72
C ALA A 600 59.31 19.22 -8.61
N VAL A 601 57.99 19.21 -8.34
CA VAL A 601 57.35 18.22 -7.46
C VAL A 601 57.64 16.80 -7.94
N ARG A 602 57.46 16.53 -9.25
CA ARG A 602 57.74 15.21 -9.84
C ARG A 602 59.22 14.82 -9.66
N ALA A 603 60.15 15.75 -9.84
CA ALA A 603 61.58 15.52 -9.59
C ALA A 603 61.84 15.12 -8.12
N SER A 604 61.21 15.79 -7.16
CA SER A 604 61.41 15.56 -5.70
C SER A 604 61.15 14.12 -5.25
N VAL A 605 60.28 13.38 -5.95
CA VAL A 605 59.92 11.98 -5.68
C VAL A 605 60.67 10.96 -6.55
N GLY A 606 61.66 11.40 -7.34
CA GLY A 606 62.51 10.55 -8.16
C GLY A 606 62.00 10.34 -9.59
N SER A 607 61.15 11.23 -10.12
CA SER A 607 60.79 11.23 -11.54
C SER A 607 61.91 11.81 -12.40
N ALA A 608 61.99 11.38 -13.66
CA ALA A 608 63.01 11.85 -14.61
C ALA A 608 62.77 13.28 -15.13
N ALA A 609 61.65 13.92 -14.74
CA ALA A 609 61.35 15.35 -14.91
C ALA A 609 61.78 15.95 -16.27
N LYS A 610 61.37 15.30 -17.37
CA LYS A 610 61.68 15.76 -18.73
C LYS A 610 60.87 17.02 -19.10
N PRO A 611 61.36 17.85 -20.04
CA PRO A 611 60.56 18.96 -20.58
C PRO A 611 59.16 18.52 -21.02
N GLY A 612 58.15 19.35 -20.74
CA GLY A 612 56.74 19.05 -20.97
C GLY A 612 56.07 18.17 -19.90
N TRP A 613 56.81 17.49 -19.00
CA TRP A 613 56.21 16.59 -18.01
C TRP A 613 55.55 17.31 -16.81
N GLY A 614 55.55 18.65 -16.82
CA GLY A 614 54.74 19.48 -15.91
C GLY A 614 53.55 20.14 -16.59
N ASP A 615 53.43 20.04 -17.91
CA ASP A 615 52.45 20.77 -18.71
C ASP A 615 51.05 20.12 -18.66
N GLU A 616 50.96 18.92 -18.08
CA GLU A 616 49.74 18.13 -17.87
C GLU A 616 49.85 17.27 -16.60
N VAL A 617 48.80 17.27 -15.77
CA VAL A 617 48.65 16.37 -14.62
C VAL A 617 48.15 14.99 -15.09
N THR A 618 48.98 14.29 -15.84
CA THR A 618 48.81 12.84 -16.09
C THR A 618 48.60 12.08 -14.76
N GLY A 619 47.95 10.91 -14.75
CA GLY A 619 47.82 10.08 -13.54
C GLY A 619 49.17 9.73 -12.87
N TYR A 620 50.26 9.66 -13.64
CA TYR A 620 51.63 9.53 -13.11
C TYR A 620 52.18 10.82 -12.48
N ALA A 621 51.74 12.00 -12.90
CA ALA A 621 52.04 13.26 -12.22
C ALA A 621 51.29 13.32 -10.89
N TYR A 622 50.00 13.00 -10.87
CA TYR A 622 49.18 12.97 -9.67
C TYR A 622 49.72 12.01 -8.60
N ALA A 623 50.05 10.77 -8.97
CA ALA A 623 50.66 9.81 -8.04
C ALA A 623 52.03 10.28 -7.51
N GLN A 624 52.75 11.11 -8.27
CA GLN A 624 54.00 11.73 -7.85
C GLN A 624 53.78 12.94 -6.92
N LEU A 625 52.76 13.76 -7.19
CA LEU A 625 52.30 14.86 -6.33
C LEU A 625 51.83 14.34 -4.96
N MET A 626 50.92 13.37 -4.92
CA MET A 626 50.44 12.76 -3.67
C MET A 626 51.58 12.15 -2.85
N ARG A 627 52.57 11.53 -3.51
CA ARG A 627 53.78 10.99 -2.84
C ARG A 627 54.71 12.09 -2.31
N ALA A 628 54.68 13.29 -2.87
CA ALA A 628 55.40 14.46 -2.36
C ALA A 628 54.65 15.08 -1.17
N VAL A 629 53.31 15.17 -1.24
CA VAL A 629 52.44 15.65 -0.15
C VAL A 629 52.64 14.79 1.10
N ALA A 630 52.53 13.47 0.98
CA ALA A 630 52.78 12.53 2.08
C ALA A 630 54.23 12.59 2.66
N ARG A 631 55.20 13.11 1.88
CA ARG A 631 56.57 13.38 2.35
C ARG A 631 56.71 14.73 3.05
N ALA A 632 55.84 15.69 2.76
CA ALA A 632 55.76 16.96 3.48
C ALA A 632 55.00 16.79 4.81
N GLU A 633 53.87 16.06 4.80
CA GLU A 633 53.15 15.64 6.01
C GLU A 633 54.08 14.93 7.00
N ALA A 634 54.91 13.98 6.52
CA ALA A 634 55.88 13.26 7.34
C ALA A 634 57.12 14.09 7.78
N ARG A 635 57.10 15.41 7.59
CA ARG A 635 58.14 16.37 8.01
C ARG A 635 57.58 17.54 8.84
N ALA A 636 56.26 17.63 9.00
CA ALA A 636 55.57 18.62 9.81
C ALA A 636 55.36 18.15 11.27
#